data_AF-A0A1H4UFS6-F1
#
_entry.id   AF-A0A1H4UFS6-F1
#
_cell.length_a   1.000
_cell.length_b   1.000
_cell.length_c   1.000
_cell.angle_alpha   90.00
_cell.angle_beta   90.00
_cell.angle_gamma   90.00
#
_symmetry.space_group_name_H-M   'P 1'
#
loop_
_entity.id
_entity.type
_entity.pdbx_description
1 polymer ?
#
loop_
_entity_poly.entity_id
_entity_poly.type
_entity_poly.pdbx_seq_one_letter_code
_entity_poly.pdbx_strand_id
1 'polypeptide(L)'
;MSRTISLLQLGTLTLTTTDTPLTITATGTVLAILPGTAGISGKAGTNWTIYNAGSVSAPGYGISLAGPGYLDNSGSIAGSGAVTFSNGGTVINETTGKIQATGSSGALATISGVYVSGAAGSIKNAGTITANGYGVGVGHGGTIINTGSITGGEDGVFGVGGVTTVTNSGKINATVDDGVGLATGGSVTNTIGASINGLKGSAAAGVFIMGGLGTINNAGAIAGNKYGTLITANGTVTNTATGTITGQTAGTSFNNGGALTNSGTITSTAAGTAAADLEAGGSITNNAGGLLSGQGYGAFVTGGSGTIVNAGSIVGLTYSGVALLAGGTITNNVGGAITGVTNGVNFGTKVAAALTNYGSVSATGSGSAGVNTQAGGTITNNAGGKISGVAFGVFASQVSASVANAGQITGAIGVGLLAGGSFNNAAGGTATGLTAGVFSSGSVATIVNAGGISATASGSAALDLEAGSIVTNNSGGTISGATYGLFSIGGATNVTNAANATISGGSDGIYASAGASILNSGQITSSGASGIDLEGGGSIINSGGQISGQSFGIYIAGGAGTVESSGTISGGAYAVDFASTNSANRLIVDAGAVFNGGVNGGGGTLELSATGQGSISGLGSYLFSNFSNLQIDQGASWTLTGANTIANVVDNGVCSISGSLTITNAVDPTSSGEFALMNNSSLEVASCLGSQSSIAFLGTGDQLTIDNWQSFGSLLGSSNYAGPQLEDFGAGDSIDLSNFSAAGASCAYDSATGLLQITNSGGQTASLDFQNSTLGAGSFQIASDGKSGLLLTR
;
A
#
# COMPACT_ATOMS: atom_id res chain seq x y z
N MET A 1 63.23 17.08 52.66
CA MET A 1 62.24 16.55 53.62
C MET A 1 60.88 17.01 53.15
N SER A 2 59.94 16.09 53.01
CA SER A 2 58.54 16.40 52.71
C SER A 2 57.95 17.32 53.78
N ARG A 3 57.14 18.29 53.37
CA ARG A 3 56.53 19.26 54.29
C ARG A 3 55.20 18.72 54.81
N THR A 4 54.96 18.87 56.12
CA THR A 4 53.68 18.51 56.75
C THR A 4 53.06 19.72 57.44
N ILE A 5 51.78 19.98 57.17
CA ILE A 5 50.98 21.02 57.82
C ILE A 5 49.94 20.34 58.72
N SER A 6 50.05 20.55 60.03
CA SER A 6 49.13 19.97 61.03
C SER A 6 48.36 21.00 61.86
N LEU A 7 48.64 22.28 61.64
CA LEU A 7 48.03 23.44 62.29
C LEU A 7 47.72 24.52 61.24
N LEU A 8 47.25 25.69 61.68
CA LEU A 8 46.98 26.84 60.82
C LEU A 8 48.27 27.44 60.22
N GLN A 9 48.30 27.53 58.89
CA GLN A 9 49.25 28.29 58.09
C GLN A 9 48.52 29.48 57.47
N LEU A 10 48.88 30.69 57.90
CA LEU A 10 48.37 31.93 57.31
C LEU A 10 49.18 32.34 56.09
N GLY A 11 48.50 32.88 55.07
CA GLY A 11 49.08 33.36 53.83
C GLY A 11 49.27 32.28 52.77
N THR A 12 49.70 32.70 51.57
CA THR A 12 49.99 31.79 50.45
C THR A 12 51.18 30.89 50.76
N LEU A 13 50.97 29.58 50.64
CA LEU A 13 52.01 28.57 50.69
C LEU A 13 52.66 28.43 49.30
N THR A 14 53.78 29.11 49.08
CA THR A 14 54.60 28.91 47.87
C THR A 14 55.53 27.72 48.07
N LEU A 15 55.38 26.70 47.22
CA LEU A 15 56.15 25.46 47.29
C LEU A 15 57.54 25.61 46.68
N THR A 16 58.49 24.91 47.29
CA THR A 16 59.86 24.68 46.79
C THR A 16 60.02 23.22 46.39
N THR A 17 61.07 22.87 45.66
CA THR A 17 61.27 21.50 45.15
C THR A 17 61.38 20.43 46.24
N THR A 18 61.61 20.81 47.50
CA THR A 18 61.61 19.88 48.64
C THR A 18 60.23 19.62 49.24
N ASP A 19 59.22 20.42 48.88
CA ASP A 19 57.85 20.32 49.40
C ASP A 19 56.98 19.30 48.64
N THR A 20 57.58 18.43 47.81
CA THR A 20 56.87 17.37 47.09
C THR A 20 57.37 15.98 47.57
N PRO A 21 56.55 15.19 48.30
CA PRO A 21 55.15 15.44 48.62
C PRO A 21 54.94 16.49 49.75
N LEU A 22 53.82 17.23 49.64
CA LEU A 22 53.24 18.04 50.70
C LEU A 22 52.08 17.25 51.34
N THR A 23 52.03 17.22 52.67
CA THR A 23 50.92 16.59 53.41
C THR A 23 50.23 17.60 54.32
N ILE A 24 48.90 17.72 54.20
CA ILE A 24 48.05 18.49 55.11
C ILE A 24 47.20 17.49 55.89
N THR A 25 47.40 17.42 57.21
CA THR A 25 46.65 16.47 58.06
C THR A 25 45.22 16.95 58.27
N ALA A 26 44.34 16.10 58.83
CA ALA A 26 42.93 16.45 59.09
C ALA A 26 42.72 17.71 59.95
N THR A 27 43.70 18.06 60.80
CA THR A 27 43.69 19.28 61.62
C THR A 27 44.43 20.45 60.96
N GLY A 28 45.18 20.20 59.88
CA GLY A 28 45.95 21.21 59.15
C GLY A 28 45.03 22.17 58.41
N THR A 29 45.38 23.45 58.39
CA THR A 29 44.64 24.47 57.64
C THR A 29 45.62 25.41 56.92
N VAL A 30 45.41 25.65 55.63
CA VAL A 30 46.09 26.69 54.85
C VAL A 30 45.07 27.76 54.50
N LEU A 31 45.26 28.99 55.00
CA LEU A 31 44.34 30.10 54.82
C LEU A 31 45.06 31.31 54.24
N ALA A 32 44.85 31.58 52.95
CA ALA A 32 45.23 32.83 52.32
C ALA A 32 44.09 33.85 52.47
N ILE A 33 44.43 35.12 52.72
CA ILE A 33 43.45 36.20 52.96
C ILE A 33 43.58 37.39 51.99
N LEU A 34 44.69 37.47 51.24
CA LEU A 34 44.96 38.59 50.34
C LEU A 34 44.26 38.37 49.00
N PRO A 35 43.50 39.34 48.47
CA PRO A 35 42.76 39.20 47.21
C PRO A 35 43.60 38.64 46.06
N GLY A 36 43.04 37.68 45.31
CA GLY A 36 43.69 37.06 44.15
C GLY A 36 44.85 36.11 44.46
N THR A 37 45.27 35.96 45.71
CA THR A 37 46.36 35.05 46.08
C THR A 37 45.87 33.61 46.23
N ALA A 38 46.71 32.66 45.81
CA ALA A 38 46.41 31.24 45.96
C ALA A 38 46.65 30.77 47.41
N GLY A 39 45.96 29.71 47.84
CA GLY A 39 46.24 29.04 49.10
C GLY A 39 47.58 28.32 49.03
N ILE A 40 47.75 27.51 47.98
CA ILE A 40 48.99 26.79 47.67
C ILE A 40 49.41 27.12 46.23
N SER A 41 50.70 27.43 46.02
CA SER A 41 51.25 27.74 44.70
C SER A 41 52.53 26.94 44.42
N GLY A 42 52.55 26.22 43.29
CA GLY A 42 53.71 25.48 42.80
C GLY A 42 54.19 26.00 41.44
N LYS A 43 55.51 26.16 41.27
CA LYS A 43 56.12 26.65 40.02
C LYS A 43 56.18 25.58 38.91
N ALA A 44 56.42 26.02 37.68
CA ALA A 44 56.66 25.12 36.55
C ALA A 44 57.96 24.31 36.72
N GLY A 45 58.11 23.23 35.93
CA GLY A 45 59.32 22.40 35.92
C GLY A 45 59.48 21.43 37.10
N THR A 46 58.47 21.31 37.97
CA THR A 46 58.44 20.35 39.08
C THR A 46 57.16 19.53 39.03
N ASN A 47 57.27 18.23 39.30
CA ASN A 47 56.11 17.35 39.51
C ASN A 47 55.69 17.47 40.97
N TRP A 48 54.53 18.08 41.19
CA TRP A 48 54.01 18.36 42.52
C TRP A 48 53.14 17.20 43.00
N THR A 49 53.29 16.81 44.26
CA THR A 49 52.45 15.80 44.93
C THR A 49 51.91 16.41 46.21
N ILE A 50 50.58 16.41 46.36
CA ILE A 50 49.88 16.99 47.51
C ILE A 50 48.86 15.98 48.03
N TYR A 51 48.92 15.70 49.34
CA TYR A 51 47.90 14.96 50.07
C TYR A 51 47.18 15.92 51.02
N ASN A 52 45.87 16.10 50.84
CA ASN A 52 45.06 16.99 51.67
C ASN A 52 43.96 16.23 52.40
N ALA A 53 44.10 16.08 53.71
CA ALA A 53 43.02 15.67 54.61
C ALA A 53 42.42 16.85 55.38
N GLY A 54 43.06 18.02 55.36
CA GLY A 54 42.67 19.22 56.11
C GLY A 54 41.90 20.24 55.28
N SER A 55 42.08 21.53 55.57
CA SER A 55 41.38 22.62 54.89
C SER A 55 42.33 23.56 54.15
N VAL A 56 42.05 23.85 52.88
CA VAL A 56 42.73 24.88 52.09
C VAL A 56 41.69 25.90 51.64
N SER A 57 41.90 27.17 51.95
CA SER A 57 40.99 28.25 51.56
C SER A 57 41.75 29.50 51.13
N ALA A 58 41.30 30.12 50.04
CA ALA A 58 41.92 31.32 49.49
C ALA A 58 40.91 32.21 48.75
N PRO A 59 41.16 33.52 48.62
CA PRO A 59 40.36 34.39 47.75
C PRO A 59 40.74 34.27 46.27
N GLY A 60 41.93 33.74 45.95
CA GLY A 60 42.34 33.30 44.61
C GLY A 60 42.12 31.79 44.45
N TYR A 61 43.06 31.08 43.80
CA TYR A 61 42.96 29.62 43.70
C TYR A 61 43.16 28.93 45.06
N GLY A 62 42.38 27.91 45.39
CA GLY A 62 42.71 27.03 46.53
C GLY A 62 44.11 26.43 46.36
N ILE A 63 44.34 25.77 45.22
CA ILE A 63 45.62 25.20 44.78
C ILE A 63 45.88 25.61 43.33
N SER A 64 47.08 26.14 43.05
CA SER A 64 47.53 26.49 41.70
C SER A 64 48.94 25.94 41.42
N LEU A 65 49.05 24.99 40.48
CA LEU A 65 50.30 24.32 40.12
C LEU A 65 50.63 24.57 38.65
N ALA A 66 51.75 25.23 38.39
CA ALA A 66 52.21 25.48 37.02
C ALA A 66 52.96 24.30 36.40
N GLY A 67 53.49 23.37 37.21
CA GLY A 67 54.04 22.09 36.77
C GLY A 67 53.00 20.95 36.83
N PRO A 68 53.32 19.73 36.36
CA PRO A 68 52.43 18.58 36.49
C PRO A 68 52.06 18.33 37.95
N GLY A 69 50.77 18.11 38.21
CA GLY A 69 50.25 17.93 39.57
C GLY A 69 49.75 16.53 39.87
N TYR A 70 49.94 16.07 41.11
CA TYR A 70 49.21 14.98 41.73
C TYR A 70 48.57 15.53 43.01
N LEU A 71 47.24 15.48 43.08
CA LEU A 71 46.46 15.85 44.26
C LEU A 71 45.61 14.67 44.69
N ASP A 72 45.67 14.34 45.96
CA ASP A 72 44.77 13.42 46.64
C ASP A 72 44.08 14.18 47.79
N ASN A 73 42.78 14.40 47.66
CA ASN A 73 41.98 15.24 48.55
C ASN A 73 40.89 14.44 49.25
N SER A 74 41.03 14.25 50.55
CA SER A 74 39.98 13.79 51.47
C SER A 74 39.41 14.90 52.37
N GLY A 75 40.04 16.08 52.35
CA GLY A 75 39.63 17.29 53.08
C GLY A 75 38.87 18.30 52.23
N SER A 76 38.97 19.59 52.57
CA SER A 76 38.29 20.69 51.87
C SER A 76 39.29 21.60 51.14
N ILE A 77 38.99 21.96 49.90
CA ILE A 77 39.71 22.97 49.10
C ILE A 77 38.71 23.99 48.58
N ALA A 78 38.93 25.27 48.86
CA ALA A 78 38.07 26.35 48.40
C ALA A 78 38.88 27.53 47.85
N GLY A 79 38.34 28.17 46.81
CA GLY A 79 38.88 29.41 46.26
C GLY A 79 37.99 30.04 45.20
N SER A 80 38.38 31.17 44.62
CA SER A 80 37.67 31.76 43.46
C SER A 80 37.64 30.77 42.29
N GLY A 81 38.77 30.13 42.01
CA GLY A 81 38.86 28.77 41.47
C GLY A 81 39.39 27.83 42.56
N ALA A 82 39.03 26.55 42.55
CA ALA A 82 39.48 25.68 43.65
C ALA A 82 40.83 25.00 43.35
N VAL A 83 40.94 24.25 42.25
CA VAL A 83 42.18 23.56 41.86
C VAL A 83 42.50 23.86 40.39
N THR A 84 43.71 24.32 40.11
CA THR A 84 44.21 24.49 38.74
C THR A 84 45.60 23.91 38.52
N PHE A 85 45.75 23.06 37.50
CA PHE A 85 47.02 22.53 37.02
C PHE A 85 47.27 23.01 35.58
N SER A 86 48.43 23.61 35.33
CA SER A 86 48.77 24.20 34.03
C SER A 86 49.59 23.30 33.11
N ASN A 87 49.99 22.10 33.55
CA ASN A 87 50.80 21.17 32.75
C ASN A 87 50.42 19.70 32.98
N GLY A 88 49.13 19.39 32.86
CA GLY A 88 48.58 18.05 33.09
C GLY A 88 48.60 17.63 34.56
N GLY A 89 48.19 16.39 34.80
CA GLY A 89 48.26 15.79 36.13
C GLY A 89 47.04 14.99 36.55
N THR A 90 47.07 14.53 37.80
CA THR A 90 46.04 13.70 38.43
C THR A 90 45.41 14.41 39.61
N VAL A 91 44.08 14.47 39.64
CA VAL A 91 43.30 14.94 40.78
C VAL A 91 42.40 13.80 41.25
N ILE A 92 42.56 13.41 42.51
CA ILE A 92 41.71 12.45 43.20
C ILE A 92 40.98 13.20 44.31
N ASN A 93 39.66 13.25 44.23
CA ASN A 93 38.80 13.77 45.29
C ASN A 93 38.06 12.59 45.92
N GLU A 94 38.52 12.17 47.09
CA GLU A 94 38.01 11.03 47.84
C GLU A 94 36.57 11.27 48.32
N THR A 95 35.90 10.24 48.83
CA THR A 95 34.47 10.28 49.22
C THR A 95 34.12 11.42 50.18
N THR A 96 35.01 11.76 51.12
CA THR A 96 34.83 12.89 52.06
C THR A 96 35.33 14.23 51.51
N GLY A 97 36.04 14.19 50.39
CA GLY A 97 36.69 15.33 49.78
C GLY A 97 35.70 16.34 49.23
N LYS A 98 35.93 17.62 49.53
CA LYS A 98 35.16 18.75 49.03
C LYS A 98 36.06 19.72 48.26
N ILE A 99 35.75 19.99 47.01
CA ILE A 99 36.41 21.00 46.18
C ILE A 99 35.35 22.03 45.77
N GLN A 100 35.53 23.28 46.17
CA GLN A 100 34.51 24.32 45.97
C GLN A 100 35.11 25.61 45.40
N ALA A 101 34.77 25.93 44.15
CA ALA A 101 35.03 27.22 43.55
C ALA A 101 33.87 28.19 43.82
N THR A 102 34.18 29.37 44.34
CA THR A 102 33.19 30.38 44.76
C THR A 102 33.25 31.66 43.92
N GLY A 103 34.19 31.75 42.97
CA GLY A 103 34.34 32.94 42.13
C GLY A 103 33.15 33.11 41.20
N SER A 104 32.67 34.34 41.01
CA SER A 104 31.50 34.64 40.17
C SER A 104 31.83 35.48 38.93
N SER A 105 33.10 35.83 38.74
CA SER A 105 33.58 36.65 37.62
C SER A 105 34.97 36.19 37.17
N GLY A 106 35.23 36.28 35.87
CA GLY A 106 36.46 35.79 35.22
C GLY A 106 36.16 34.81 34.09
N ALA A 107 37.20 34.34 33.39
CA ALA A 107 37.04 33.27 32.41
C ALA A 107 36.61 31.98 33.13
N LEU A 108 35.74 31.18 32.51
CA LEU A 108 35.13 29.99 33.13
C LEU A 108 36.16 29.01 33.72
N ALA A 109 37.30 28.82 33.04
CA ALA A 109 38.43 28.03 33.51
C ALA A 109 39.02 28.52 34.85
N THR A 110 38.98 29.83 35.11
CA THR A 110 39.58 30.45 36.30
C THR A 110 38.69 30.37 37.55
N ILE A 111 37.40 30.10 37.36
CA ILE A 111 36.41 29.93 38.42
C ILE A 111 35.85 28.50 38.48
N SER A 112 36.65 27.54 37.99
CA SER A 112 36.32 26.12 37.97
C SER A 112 36.66 25.41 39.27
N GLY A 113 35.94 24.33 39.56
CA GLY A 113 36.23 23.46 40.70
C GLY A 113 37.58 22.78 40.50
N VAL A 114 37.73 22.07 39.39
CA VAL A 114 39.02 21.53 38.93
C VAL A 114 39.25 21.94 37.49
N TYR A 115 40.41 22.50 37.18
CA TYR A 115 40.83 22.78 35.81
C TYR A 115 42.24 22.26 35.54
N VAL A 116 42.38 21.37 34.55
CA VAL A 116 43.69 20.83 34.15
C VAL A 116 43.97 21.23 32.69
N SER A 117 45.13 21.81 32.43
CA SER A 117 45.52 22.33 31.11
C SER A 117 47.00 22.03 30.79
N GLY A 118 47.47 22.43 29.61
CA GLY A 118 48.84 22.22 29.10
C GLY A 118 49.17 20.78 28.67
N ALA A 119 48.51 19.78 29.25
CA ALA A 119 48.55 18.38 28.83
C ALA A 119 47.26 17.67 29.32
N ALA A 120 47.09 16.40 28.95
CA ALA A 120 45.92 15.61 29.34
C ALA A 120 45.79 15.47 30.87
N GLY A 121 44.55 15.56 31.37
CA GLY A 121 44.22 15.40 32.80
C GLY A 121 43.67 14.02 33.16
N SER A 122 43.89 13.58 34.40
CA SER A 122 43.22 12.41 34.98
C SER A 122 42.50 12.81 36.27
N ILE A 123 41.17 12.85 36.24
CA ILE A 123 40.36 13.31 37.37
C ILE A 123 39.49 12.15 37.86
N LYS A 124 39.57 11.85 39.16
CA LYS A 124 38.71 10.90 39.86
C LYS A 124 37.96 11.64 40.97
N ASN A 125 36.64 11.60 40.94
CA ASN A 125 35.81 12.22 41.96
C ASN A 125 34.85 11.20 42.59
N ALA A 126 35.07 10.89 43.87
CA ALA A 126 34.13 10.20 44.73
C ALA A 126 33.42 11.14 45.71
N GLY A 127 34.00 12.32 45.97
CA GLY A 127 33.42 13.35 46.85
C GLY A 127 32.55 14.38 46.11
N THR A 128 32.58 15.62 46.59
CA THR A 128 31.81 16.73 46.01
C THR A 128 32.71 17.78 45.36
N ILE A 129 32.43 18.10 44.10
CA ILE A 129 33.01 19.23 43.37
C ILE A 129 31.89 20.21 43.03
N THR A 130 32.06 21.49 43.35
CA THR A 130 31.08 22.54 43.01
C THR A 130 31.78 23.80 42.53
N ALA A 131 31.24 24.43 41.48
CA ALA A 131 31.80 25.64 40.90
C ALA A 131 30.72 26.52 40.25
N ASN A 132 31.01 27.81 40.08
CA ASN A 132 30.24 28.69 39.20
C ASN A 132 30.78 28.71 37.76
N GLY A 133 32.04 28.30 37.54
CA GLY A 133 32.57 27.96 36.21
C GLY A 133 32.27 26.51 35.85
N TYR A 134 33.26 25.81 35.31
CA TYR A 134 33.15 24.36 35.11
C TYR A 134 33.24 23.63 36.44
N GLY A 135 32.44 22.58 36.64
CA GLY A 135 32.67 21.65 37.75
C GLY A 135 34.05 21.03 37.61
N VAL A 136 34.31 20.38 36.46
CA VAL A 136 35.62 19.89 36.04
C VAL A 136 35.89 20.30 34.58
N GLY A 137 37.03 20.92 34.32
CA GLY A 137 37.49 21.27 32.97
C GLY A 137 38.82 20.63 32.60
N VAL A 138 38.93 20.11 31.37
CA VAL A 138 40.19 19.61 30.79
C VAL A 138 40.53 20.32 29.48
N GLY A 139 41.64 21.06 29.52
CA GLY A 139 42.10 21.91 28.43
C GLY A 139 42.65 21.17 27.22
N HIS A 140 43.22 19.97 27.41
CA HIS A 140 43.90 19.19 26.35
C HIS A 140 43.47 17.72 26.37
N GLY A 141 42.19 17.47 26.66
CA GLY A 141 41.64 16.12 26.79
C GLY A 141 42.00 15.42 28.09
N GLY A 142 41.68 14.12 28.17
CA GLY A 142 41.98 13.29 29.33
C GLY A 142 40.80 12.42 29.79
N THR A 143 40.90 11.91 31.01
CA THR A 143 39.93 10.99 31.59
C THR A 143 39.33 11.55 32.87
N ILE A 144 38.01 11.46 32.97
CA ILE A 144 37.24 11.91 34.12
C ILE A 144 36.36 10.74 34.59
N ILE A 145 36.55 10.31 35.84
CA ILE A 145 35.75 9.27 36.48
C ILE A 145 35.03 9.89 37.66
N ASN A 146 33.70 9.87 37.63
CA ASN A 146 32.87 10.44 38.68
C ASN A 146 31.99 9.36 39.32
N THR A 147 32.24 9.04 40.58
CA THR A 147 31.34 8.25 41.44
C THR A 147 30.63 9.13 42.49
N GLY A 148 31.06 10.38 42.65
CA GLY A 148 30.50 11.37 43.56
C GLY A 148 29.57 12.38 42.88
N SER A 149 29.62 13.63 43.33
CA SER A 149 28.85 14.74 42.76
C SER A 149 29.76 15.80 42.14
N ILE A 150 29.48 16.18 40.90
CA ILE A 150 30.07 17.33 40.21
C ILE A 150 28.93 18.30 39.86
N THR A 151 29.05 19.56 40.28
CA THR A 151 28.13 20.63 39.90
C THR A 151 28.91 21.81 39.35
N GLY A 152 28.71 22.12 38.08
CA GLY A 152 29.24 23.33 37.44
C GLY A 152 28.18 24.41 37.30
N GLY A 153 28.64 25.65 37.22
CA GLY A 153 27.80 26.80 36.93
C GLY A 153 27.46 26.82 35.46
N GLU A 154 28.48 26.87 34.60
CA GLU A 154 28.36 26.70 33.14
C GLU A 154 28.14 25.23 32.79
N ASP A 155 29.21 24.44 32.66
CA ASP A 155 29.15 23.00 32.42
C ASP A 155 29.52 22.19 33.65
N GLY A 156 28.86 21.05 33.85
CA GLY A 156 29.29 20.08 34.85
C GLY A 156 30.71 19.59 34.56
N VAL A 157 30.92 19.16 33.31
CA VAL A 157 32.22 18.75 32.77
C VAL A 157 32.44 19.37 31.41
N PHE A 158 33.62 19.96 31.16
CA PHE A 158 33.99 20.53 29.86
C PHE A 158 35.36 20.04 29.36
N GLY A 159 35.43 19.56 28.13
CA GLY A 159 36.68 19.19 27.45
C GLY A 159 36.86 19.95 26.14
N VAL A 160 37.98 20.66 25.97
CA VAL A 160 38.17 21.56 24.81
C VAL A 160 39.25 21.13 23.83
N GLY A 161 40.53 21.10 24.22
CA GLY A 161 41.67 20.96 23.30
C GLY A 161 42.16 19.52 23.07
N GLY A 162 41.34 18.52 23.34
CA GLY A 162 41.66 17.12 23.09
C GLY A 162 40.53 16.16 23.46
N VAL A 163 40.60 14.94 22.93
CA VAL A 163 39.61 13.88 23.16
C VAL A 163 39.48 13.62 24.66
N THR A 164 38.24 13.66 25.14
CA THR A 164 37.93 13.48 26.56
C THR A 164 37.07 12.24 26.76
N THR A 165 37.38 11.46 27.79
CA THR A 165 36.58 10.30 28.21
C THR A 165 35.98 10.57 29.59
N VAL A 166 34.66 10.51 29.69
CA VAL A 166 33.91 10.69 30.93
C VAL A 166 33.22 9.38 31.29
N THR A 167 33.45 8.88 32.50
CA THR A 167 32.70 7.77 33.08
C THR A 167 32.00 8.26 34.34
N ASN A 168 30.67 8.26 34.32
CA ASN A 168 29.84 8.71 35.41
C ASN A 168 29.06 7.54 36.03
N SER A 169 29.28 7.31 37.32
CA SER A 169 28.50 6.45 38.20
C SER A 169 27.83 7.22 39.34
N GLY A 170 28.01 8.55 39.38
CA GLY A 170 27.41 9.45 40.35
C GLY A 170 26.53 10.50 39.68
N LYS A 171 26.69 11.75 40.09
CA LYS A 171 25.90 12.89 39.60
C LYS A 171 26.80 13.93 38.93
N ILE A 172 26.41 14.37 37.73
CA ILE A 172 26.99 15.53 37.04
C ILE A 172 25.87 16.51 36.73
N ASN A 173 26.00 17.74 37.20
CA ASN A 173 25.01 18.79 37.00
C ASN A 173 25.66 20.06 36.45
N ALA A 174 24.97 20.72 35.54
CA ALA A 174 25.18 22.12 35.17
C ALA A 174 23.98 22.97 35.59
N THR A 175 24.24 24.20 36.03
CA THR A 175 23.19 25.15 36.39
C THR A 175 22.85 26.14 35.28
N VAL A 176 23.70 26.27 34.27
CA VAL A 176 23.53 27.17 33.13
C VAL A 176 23.53 26.36 31.84
N ASP A 177 24.60 25.66 31.48
CA ASP A 177 24.70 25.04 30.15
C ASP A 177 24.71 23.51 30.23
N ASP A 178 25.76 22.85 29.73
CA ASP A 178 25.74 21.41 29.49
C ASP A 178 26.10 20.57 30.72
N GLY A 179 25.42 19.44 30.92
CA GLY A 179 25.88 18.46 31.90
C GLY A 179 27.33 18.02 31.60
N VAL A 180 27.58 17.64 30.34
CA VAL A 180 28.91 17.34 29.80
C VAL A 180 29.05 17.94 28.40
N GLY A 181 30.01 18.84 28.19
CA GLY A 181 30.37 19.40 26.88
C GLY A 181 31.75 18.95 26.40
N LEU A 182 31.85 18.32 25.23
CA LEU A 182 33.12 17.84 24.64
C LEU A 182 33.37 18.48 23.27
N ALA A 183 34.27 19.45 23.17
CA ALA A 183 34.44 20.28 21.97
C ALA A 183 35.18 19.60 20.80
N THR A 184 35.92 18.52 21.04
CA THR A 184 36.80 17.84 20.05
C THR A 184 36.46 16.37 19.83
N GLY A 185 35.26 15.95 20.22
CA GLY A 185 34.84 14.56 20.26
C GLY A 185 35.20 13.88 21.57
N GLY A 186 34.94 12.57 21.64
CA GLY A 186 35.23 11.76 22.83
C GLY A 186 34.08 10.86 23.23
N SER A 187 34.13 10.38 24.46
CA SER A 187 33.17 9.39 24.95
C SER A 187 32.62 9.73 26.33
N VAL A 188 31.31 9.52 26.48
CA VAL A 188 30.61 9.63 27.76
C VAL A 188 29.92 8.30 28.06
N THR A 189 30.24 7.71 29.21
CA THR A 189 29.55 6.54 29.75
C THR A 189 28.83 6.95 31.03
N ASN A 190 27.50 6.81 31.06
CA ASN A 190 26.67 7.09 32.21
C ASN A 190 26.07 5.77 32.71
N THR A 191 26.57 5.25 33.84
CA THR A 191 26.22 3.91 34.31
C THR A 191 24.85 3.87 34.99
N ILE A 192 24.37 2.66 35.31
CA ILE A 192 23.09 2.45 36.01
C ILE A 192 23.05 3.28 37.30
N GLY A 193 21.93 3.97 37.53
CA GLY A 193 21.71 4.82 38.71
C GLY A 193 22.40 6.19 38.68
N ALA A 194 23.28 6.43 37.70
CA ALA A 194 23.98 7.70 37.54
C ALA A 194 23.10 8.75 36.84
N SER A 195 23.39 10.04 37.04
CA SER A 195 22.68 11.12 36.36
C SER A 195 23.61 12.20 35.80
N ILE A 196 23.27 12.69 34.60
CA ILE A 196 23.90 13.84 33.94
C ILE A 196 22.80 14.83 33.57
N ASN A 197 22.89 16.08 34.05
CA ASN A 197 21.84 17.08 33.86
C ASN A 197 22.38 18.45 33.41
N GLY A 198 21.88 18.98 32.28
CA GLY A 198 22.08 20.37 31.84
C GLY A 198 20.79 21.18 31.98
N LEU A 199 20.61 21.90 33.08
CA LEU A 199 19.26 22.11 33.64
C LEU A 199 18.54 23.44 33.33
N LYS A 200 19.21 24.51 32.87
CA LYS A 200 18.53 25.84 32.78
C LYS A 200 18.89 26.73 31.58
N GLY A 201 19.84 26.36 30.73
CA GLY A 201 20.28 27.17 29.58
C GLY A 201 19.38 26.99 28.37
N SER A 202 19.17 28.05 27.60
CA SER A 202 18.34 28.01 26.39
C SER A 202 18.91 27.09 25.29
N ALA A 203 20.19 26.73 25.38
CA ALA A 203 20.86 25.77 24.49
C ALA A 203 21.29 24.46 25.18
N ALA A 204 21.15 24.36 26.51
CA ALA A 204 21.76 23.33 27.33
C ALA A 204 21.34 21.90 26.94
N ALA A 205 22.34 21.02 26.81
CA ALA A 205 22.18 19.59 26.65
C ALA A 205 22.55 18.82 27.93
N GLY A 206 22.03 17.60 28.07
CA GLY A 206 22.57 16.68 29.06
C GLY A 206 24.01 16.32 28.70
N VAL A 207 24.22 15.93 27.44
CA VAL A 207 25.55 15.72 26.85
C VAL A 207 25.63 16.37 25.48
N PHE A 208 26.61 17.25 25.26
CA PHE A 208 26.92 17.86 23.98
C PHE A 208 28.31 17.43 23.50
N ILE A 209 28.40 16.82 22.31
CA ILE A 209 29.68 16.50 21.68
C ILE A 209 29.81 17.24 20.33
N MET A 210 30.95 17.91 20.17
CA MET A 210 31.29 18.76 19.02
C MET A 210 32.61 18.33 18.38
N GLY A 211 32.88 18.84 17.17
CA GLY A 211 34.21 18.92 16.56
C GLY A 211 34.90 17.60 16.15
N GLY A 212 34.37 16.45 16.55
CA GLY A 212 34.92 15.12 16.25
C GLY A 212 33.95 13.99 16.56
N LEU A 213 34.39 12.74 16.38
CA LEU A 213 33.55 11.55 16.63
C LEU A 213 33.11 11.48 18.11
N GLY A 214 31.80 11.33 18.34
CA GLY A 214 31.21 11.20 19.68
C GLY A 214 30.66 9.81 19.97
N THR A 215 30.87 9.30 21.18
CA THR A 215 30.28 8.03 21.65
C THR A 215 29.62 8.21 23.01
N ILE A 216 28.30 8.04 23.09
CA ILE A 216 27.53 8.10 24.33
C ILE A 216 26.97 6.72 24.65
N ASN A 217 27.31 6.17 25.82
CA ASN A 217 26.76 4.92 26.34
C ASN A 217 25.97 5.23 27.62
N ASN A 218 24.65 5.09 27.58
CA ASN A 218 23.77 5.45 28.68
C ASN A 218 23.04 4.24 29.26
N ALA A 219 23.15 4.07 30.57
CA ALA A 219 22.36 3.16 31.40
C ALA A 219 21.73 3.85 32.62
N GLY A 220 22.06 5.13 32.85
CA GLY A 220 21.47 6.00 33.86
C GLY A 220 20.52 7.03 33.23
N ALA A 221 20.36 8.16 33.91
CA ALA A 221 19.55 9.28 33.44
C ALA A 221 20.41 10.37 32.78
N ILE A 222 20.04 10.80 31.59
CA ILE A 222 20.58 12.00 30.93
C ILE A 222 19.41 12.95 30.66
N ALA A 223 19.48 14.17 31.16
CA ALA A 223 18.47 15.19 30.94
C ALA A 223 19.11 16.52 30.51
N GLY A 224 18.60 17.13 29.46
CA GLY A 224 18.99 18.48 29.08
C GLY A 224 17.79 19.39 28.87
N ASN A 225 17.99 20.69 29.05
CA ASN A 225 16.94 21.66 28.88
C ASN A 225 16.47 21.70 27.43
N LYS A 226 17.38 21.67 26.45
CA LYS A 226 17.04 21.64 25.02
C LYS A 226 17.17 20.25 24.43
N TYR A 227 18.32 19.60 24.64
CA TYR A 227 18.61 18.27 24.08
C TYR A 227 19.00 17.31 25.20
N GLY A 228 18.47 16.08 25.22
CA GLY A 228 19.03 15.07 26.12
C GLY A 228 20.49 14.80 25.74
N THR A 229 20.71 14.52 24.46
CA THR A 229 22.04 14.45 23.84
C THR A 229 22.06 15.17 22.49
N LEU A 230 23.17 15.85 22.20
CA LEU A 230 23.44 16.50 20.92
C LEU A 230 24.82 16.11 20.39
N ILE A 231 24.88 15.63 19.15
CA ILE A 231 26.13 15.34 18.44
C ILE A 231 26.14 16.14 17.13
N THR A 232 27.06 17.10 17.00
CA THR A 232 27.09 17.98 15.81
C THR A 232 28.00 17.49 14.68
N ALA A 233 28.91 16.57 14.96
CA ALA A 233 29.68 15.87 13.94
C ALA A 233 28.99 14.53 13.61
N ASN A 234 29.75 13.43 13.56
CA ASN A 234 29.21 12.07 13.45
C ASN A 234 29.45 11.34 14.77
N GLY A 235 28.68 10.30 15.07
CA GLY A 235 28.83 9.58 16.33
C GLY A 235 27.77 8.53 16.58
N THR A 236 27.84 7.95 17.78
CA THR A 236 26.96 6.88 18.23
C THR A 236 26.36 7.21 19.58
N VAL A 237 25.06 6.99 19.74
CA VAL A 237 24.38 7.00 21.02
C VAL A 237 23.79 5.61 21.26
N THR A 238 24.18 4.98 22.36
CA THR A 238 23.60 3.71 22.83
C THR A 238 22.89 3.94 24.16
N ASN A 239 21.57 3.83 24.15
CA ASN A 239 20.74 3.90 25.35
C ASN A 239 20.29 2.49 25.73
N THR A 240 20.85 1.93 26.79
CA THR A 240 20.55 0.58 27.29
C THR A 240 19.20 0.51 27.99
N ALA A 241 18.74 -0.70 28.36
CA ALA A 241 17.39 -0.95 28.86
C ALA A 241 16.97 -0.10 30.09
N THR A 242 17.91 0.25 30.96
CA THR A 242 17.64 1.09 32.14
C THR A 242 17.85 2.58 31.88
N GLY A 243 18.42 2.92 30.72
CA GLY A 243 18.80 4.28 30.38
C GLY A 243 17.60 5.15 30.02
N THR A 244 17.58 6.37 30.55
CA THR A 244 16.65 7.42 30.15
C THR A 244 17.40 8.60 29.55
N ILE A 245 16.89 9.12 28.43
CA ILE A 245 17.39 10.35 27.79
C ILE A 245 16.22 11.28 27.53
N THR A 246 16.26 12.50 28.06
CA THR A 246 15.16 13.47 27.92
C THR A 246 15.68 14.86 27.55
N GLY A 247 15.05 15.50 26.56
CA GLY A 247 15.24 16.92 26.25
C GLY A 247 13.94 17.61 25.86
N GLN A 248 13.89 18.94 25.79
CA GLN A 248 12.69 19.63 25.30
C GLN A 248 12.53 19.51 23.79
N THR A 249 13.58 19.84 23.02
CA THR A 249 13.60 19.85 21.55
C THR A 249 13.96 18.49 20.95
N ALA A 250 14.85 17.74 21.58
CA ALA A 250 14.99 16.33 21.26
C ALA A 250 15.53 15.52 22.43
N GLY A 251 15.16 14.25 22.50
CA GLY A 251 15.86 13.33 23.39
C GLY A 251 17.29 13.12 22.89
N THR A 252 17.45 12.78 21.62
CA THR A 252 18.74 12.66 20.94
C THR A 252 18.70 13.40 19.60
N SER A 253 19.73 14.21 19.32
CA SER A 253 19.85 14.93 18.05
C SER A 253 21.23 14.73 17.39
N PHE A 254 21.22 14.55 16.07
CA PHE A 254 22.42 14.47 15.21
C PHE A 254 22.34 15.46 14.06
N ASN A 255 23.31 16.37 13.95
CA ASN A 255 23.30 17.38 12.87
C ASN A 255 23.92 16.85 11.56
N ASN A 256 24.97 16.03 11.63
CA ASN A 256 25.71 15.52 10.46
C ASN A 256 25.61 13.99 10.31
N GLY A 257 24.46 13.44 10.70
CA GLY A 257 24.19 12.01 10.69
C GLY A 257 24.85 11.28 11.86
N GLY A 258 24.41 10.05 12.12
CA GLY A 258 24.93 9.23 13.21
C GLY A 258 24.11 7.97 13.43
N ALA A 259 24.48 7.19 14.45
CA ALA A 259 23.80 5.95 14.80
C ALA A 259 23.22 6.01 16.21
N LEU A 260 21.90 5.82 16.32
CA LEU A 260 21.19 5.66 17.58
C LEU A 260 20.81 4.19 17.77
N THR A 261 21.24 3.58 18.87
CA THR A 261 20.71 2.28 19.35
C THR A 261 19.98 2.50 20.67
N ASN A 262 18.68 2.22 20.69
CA ASN A 262 17.85 2.39 21.88
C ASN A 262 17.26 1.06 22.34
N SER A 263 17.43 0.74 23.62
CA SER A 263 16.73 -0.34 24.33
C SER A 263 16.03 0.18 25.60
N GLY A 264 16.30 1.43 26.00
CA GLY A 264 15.64 2.11 27.12
C GLY A 264 14.63 3.15 26.64
N THR A 265 14.53 4.27 27.35
CA THR A 265 13.55 5.33 27.06
C THR A 265 14.22 6.62 26.58
N ILE A 266 13.78 7.14 25.44
CA ILE A 266 14.20 8.45 24.93
C ILE A 266 12.95 9.29 24.65
N THR A 267 12.91 10.51 25.21
CA THR A 267 11.74 11.38 25.12
C THR A 267 12.09 12.82 24.76
N SER A 268 11.15 13.47 24.06
CA SER A 268 11.10 14.93 23.96
C SER A 268 9.87 15.49 24.68
N THR A 269 9.92 16.71 25.19
CA THR A 269 8.83 17.26 26.05
C THR A 269 8.17 18.54 25.53
N ALA A 270 8.77 19.28 24.60
CA ALA A 270 8.12 20.47 24.02
C ALA A 270 7.28 20.11 22.78
N ALA A 271 6.20 20.86 22.50
CA ALA A 271 5.30 20.55 21.39
C ALA A 271 6.02 20.55 20.01
N GLY A 272 5.64 19.61 19.14
CA GLY A 272 6.15 19.53 17.76
C GLY A 272 7.57 18.97 17.60
N THR A 273 8.15 18.44 18.68
CA THR A 273 9.56 17.99 18.73
C THR A 273 9.72 16.48 18.60
N ALA A 274 10.94 15.99 18.41
CA ALA A 274 11.21 14.56 18.16
C ALA A 274 11.99 13.87 19.28
N ALA A 275 11.69 12.61 19.61
CA ALA A 275 12.55 11.86 20.54
C ALA A 275 13.93 11.59 19.92
N ALA A 276 13.97 11.20 18.64
CA ALA A 276 15.18 11.09 17.84
C ALA A 276 15.09 12.02 16.61
N ASP A 277 16.02 12.97 16.50
CA ASP A 277 16.09 13.95 15.42
C ASP A 277 17.42 13.83 14.65
N LEU A 278 17.35 13.41 13.38
CA LEU A 278 18.51 13.18 12.51
C LEU A 278 18.44 14.14 11.31
N GLU A 279 19.20 15.24 11.39
CA GLU A 279 19.10 16.34 10.41
C GLU A 279 19.77 16.01 9.07
N ALA A 280 20.75 15.09 9.01
CA ALA A 280 21.46 14.73 7.78
C ALA A 280 21.39 13.24 7.43
N GLY A 281 20.30 12.56 7.84
CA GLY A 281 20.16 11.11 7.69
C GLY A 281 20.86 10.34 8.81
N GLY A 282 21.19 9.06 8.57
CA GLY A 282 21.81 8.17 9.56
C GLY A 282 20.93 6.97 9.89
N SER A 283 21.20 6.32 11.03
CA SER A 283 20.51 5.08 11.42
C SER A 283 19.92 5.12 12.82
N ILE A 284 18.72 4.58 12.96
CA ILE A 284 18.06 4.35 14.25
C ILE A 284 17.76 2.85 14.37
N THR A 285 18.22 2.23 15.45
CA THR A 285 17.85 0.88 15.87
C THR A 285 17.13 0.98 17.20
N ASN A 286 15.83 0.76 17.21
CA ASN A 286 15.03 0.70 18.43
C ASN A 286 14.72 -0.76 18.76
N ASN A 287 15.49 -1.34 19.68
CA ASN A 287 15.40 -2.73 20.08
C ASN A 287 14.09 -3.02 20.82
N ALA A 288 13.77 -4.31 20.97
CA ALA A 288 12.65 -4.75 21.80
C ALA A 288 12.77 -4.15 23.22
N GLY A 289 11.67 -3.62 23.74
CA GLY A 289 11.63 -2.89 25.02
C GLY A 289 12.03 -1.42 24.94
N GLY A 290 12.67 -0.98 23.86
CA GLY A 290 13.02 0.42 23.64
C GLY A 290 11.81 1.30 23.32
N LEU A 291 11.78 2.49 23.91
CA LEU A 291 10.78 3.53 23.65
C LEU A 291 11.45 4.80 23.09
N LEU A 292 11.00 5.24 21.91
CA LEU A 292 11.20 6.59 21.40
C LEU A 292 9.85 7.31 21.44
N SER A 293 9.67 8.32 22.29
CA SER A 293 8.40 9.04 22.43
C SER A 293 8.60 10.54 22.37
N GLY A 294 8.29 11.15 21.23
CA GLY A 294 8.36 12.61 21.08
C GLY A 294 6.98 13.24 21.05
N GLN A 295 6.89 14.48 21.55
CA GLN A 295 5.63 15.21 21.55
C GLN A 295 5.10 15.46 20.13
N GLY A 296 5.98 15.68 19.15
CA GLY A 296 5.66 15.75 17.73
C GLY A 296 5.86 14.40 17.06
N TYR A 297 7.13 13.97 16.98
CA TYR A 297 7.56 12.79 16.23
C TYR A 297 8.29 11.79 17.13
N GLY A 298 8.09 10.49 16.92
CA GLY A 298 8.94 9.49 17.58
C GLY A 298 10.35 9.52 17.00
N ALA A 299 10.46 9.45 15.68
CA ALA A 299 11.70 9.66 14.94
C ALA A 299 11.48 10.60 13.75
N PHE A 300 12.38 11.58 13.59
CA PHE A 300 12.34 12.58 12.54
C PHE A 300 13.67 12.61 11.78
N VAL A 301 13.61 12.40 10.46
CA VAL A 301 14.80 12.38 9.58
C VAL A 301 14.54 13.25 8.35
N THR A 302 15.34 14.30 8.16
CA THR A 302 14.94 15.43 7.28
C THR A 302 15.88 15.81 6.14
N GLY A 303 17.21 15.82 6.34
CA GLY A 303 18.18 16.32 5.35
C GLY A 303 19.01 15.25 4.64
N GLY A 304 18.73 13.97 4.87
CA GLY A 304 19.36 12.84 4.18
C GLY A 304 18.56 11.55 4.32
N SER A 305 18.93 10.52 3.57
CA SER A 305 18.28 9.20 3.67
C SER A 305 18.52 8.58 5.04
N GLY A 306 17.46 8.12 5.69
CA GLY A 306 17.52 7.43 6.99
C GLY A 306 17.33 5.92 6.87
N THR A 307 17.92 5.16 7.79
CA THR A 307 17.62 3.74 7.99
C THR A 307 17.07 3.52 9.39
N ILE A 308 15.84 3.02 9.51
CA ILE A 308 15.20 2.77 10.80
C ILE A 308 14.87 1.29 10.91
N VAL A 309 15.37 0.64 11.96
CA VAL A 309 15.01 -0.73 12.35
C VAL A 309 14.32 -0.67 13.70
N ASN A 310 13.05 -1.07 13.75
CA ASN A 310 12.24 -1.01 14.96
C ASN A 310 11.74 -2.39 15.37
N ALA A 311 12.06 -2.80 16.60
CA ALA A 311 11.47 -3.92 17.32
C ALA A 311 10.83 -3.47 18.65
N GLY A 312 10.99 -2.19 19.02
CA GLY A 312 10.37 -1.56 20.19
C GLY A 312 9.19 -0.67 19.82
N SER A 313 8.95 0.38 20.62
CA SER A 313 7.89 1.36 20.39
C SER A 313 8.45 2.72 19.93
N ILE A 314 7.92 3.25 18.84
CA ILE A 314 8.19 4.61 18.34
C ILE A 314 6.86 5.37 18.29
N VAL A 315 6.76 6.48 19.03
CA VAL A 315 5.51 7.21 19.25
C VAL A 315 5.69 8.70 18.97
N GLY A 316 4.86 9.23 18.07
CA GLY A 316 4.65 10.67 17.86
C GLY A 316 3.30 11.08 18.44
N LEU A 317 3.30 11.89 19.50
CA LEU A 317 2.09 12.19 20.27
C LEU A 317 1.16 13.24 19.63
N THR A 318 1.63 13.99 18.63
CA THR A 318 0.82 14.98 17.90
C THR A 318 0.98 14.92 16.38
N TYR A 319 2.12 14.44 15.87
CA TYR A 319 2.37 14.27 14.45
C TYR A 319 2.60 12.80 14.10
N SER A 320 3.65 12.47 13.35
CA SER A 320 3.87 11.13 12.85
C SER A 320 4.75 10.30 13.78
N GLY A 321 4.52 8.99 13.87
CA GLY A 321 5.41 8.10 14.61
C GLY A 321 6.84 8.17 14.04
N VAL A 322 6.95 7.99 12.73
CA VAL A 322 8.19 8.19 11.97
C VAL A 322 7.94 9.12 10.79
N ALA A 323 8.86 10.05 10.55
CA ALA A 323 8.90 10.83 9.31
C ALA A 323 10.28 10.76 8.64
N LEU A 324 10.32 10.24 7.41
CA LEU A 324 11.49 10.18 6.52
C LEU A 324 11.27 11.14 5.35
N LEU A 325 11.72 12.39 5.46
CA LEU A 325 11.37 13.43 4.46
C LEU A 325 12.33 13.50 3.26
N ALA A 326 13.46 12.79 3.31
CA ALA A 326 14.50 12.77 2.27
C ALA A 326 14.80 11.35 1.76
N GLY A 327 13.83 10.44 1.84
CA GLY A 327 13.97 9.04 1.43
C GLY A 327 14.56 8.15 2.52
N GLY A 328 14.88 6.90 2.15
CA GLY A 328 15.45 5.90 3.05
C GLY A 328 14.55 4.68 3.26
N THR A 329 14.82 3.94 4.33
CA THR A 329 14.20 2.63 4.58
C THR A 329 13.76 2.46 6.03
N ILE A 330 12.59 1.86 6.23
CA ILE A 330 12.09 1.43 7.53
C ILE A 330 11.86 -0.07 7.51
N THR A 331 12.39 -0.78 8.52
CA THR A 331 12.05 -2.16 8.84
C THR A 331 11.39 -2.18 10.22
N ASN A 332 10.09 -2.43 10.26
CA ASN A 332 9.36 -2.62 11.51
C ASN A 332 9.21 -4.11 11.77
N ASN A 333 10.08 -4.65 12.62
CA ASN A 333 10.17 -6.07 12.95
C ASN A 333 8.94 -6.54 13.74
N VAL A 334 8.79 -7.87 13.87
CA VAL A 334 7.78 -8.49 14.72
C VAL A 334 7.87 -7.92 16.14
N GLY A 335 6.72 -7.54 16.71
CA GLY A 335 6.63 -6.88 18.02
C GLY A 335 6.95 -5.37 18.01
N GLY A 336 7.53 -4.85 16.93
CA GLY A 336 7.74 -3.43 16.72
C GLY A 336 6.41 -2.68 16.52
N ALA A 337 6.26 -1.55 17.19
CA ALA A 337 5.11 -0.67 17.07
C ALA A 337 5.55 0.75 16.68
N ILE A 338 4.96 1.27 15.61
CA ILE A 338 5.10 2.67 15.19
C ILE A 338 3.71 3.31 15.28
N THR A 339 3.57 4.34 16.10
CA THR A 339 2.29 5.02 16.32
C THR A 339 2.44 6.53 16.17
N GLY A 340 1.58 7.15 15.37
CA GLY A 340 1.43 8.60 15.33
C GLY A 340 -0.02 9.04 15.44
N VAL A 341 -0.23 10.35 15.53
CA VAL A 341 -1.56 10.95 15.45
C VAL A 341 -1.90 11.27 13.99
N THR A 342 -1.03 11.96 13.26
CA THR A 342 -1.30 12.30 11.86
C THR A 342 -1.01 11.16 10.91
N ASN A 343 0.11 10.45 11.13
CA ASN A 343 0.46 9.26 10.37
C ASN A 343 1.29 8.29 11.24
N GLY A 344 1.20 6.99 11.00
CA GLY A 344 2.18 6.07 11.59
C GLY A 344 3.55 6.34 11.00
N VAL A 345 3.63 6.30 9.68
CA VAL A 345 4.81 6.61 8.88
C VAL A 345 4.48 7.68 7.82
N ASN A 346 5.36 8.67 7.66
CA ASN A 346 5.27 9.68 6.60
C ASN A 346 6.57 9.74 5.78
N PHE A 347 6.50 9.50 4.48
CA PHE A 347 7.65 9.58 3.55
C PHE A 347 7.89 10.98 2.97
N GLY A 348 7.05 11.96 3.30
CA GLY A 348 7.19 13.31 2.76
C GLY A 348 7.01 13.37 1.25
N THR A 349 7.46 14.48 0.65
CA THR A 349 7.19 14.88 -0.74
C THR A 349 8.43 14.90 -1.63
N LYS A 350 9.64 14.76 -1.07
CA LYS A 350 10.89 15.03 -1.82
C LYS A 350 11.43 13.81 -2.55
N VAL A 351 11.50 12.67 -1.88
CA VAL A 351 12.19 11.46 -2.37
C VAL A 351 11.43 10.23 -1.91
N ALA A 352 11.27 9.24 -2.80
CA ALA A 352 10.64 7.97 -2.47
C ALA A 352 11.38 7.25 -1.32
N ALA A 353 10.63 6.53 -0.50
CA ALA A 353 11.17 5.72 0.60
C ALA A 353 10.52 4.33 0.61
N ALA A 354 11.07 3.44 1.44
CA ALA A 354 10.60 2.07 1.56
C ALA A 354 10.21 1.70 3.00
N LEU A 355 9.12 0.95 3.15
CA LEU A 355 8.71 0.32 4.40
C LEU A 355 8.58 -1.19 4.20
N THR A 356 9.23 -1.96 5.09
CA THR A 356 8.97 -3.38 5.30
C THR A 356 8.39 -3.56 6.70
N ASN A 357 7.14 -4.02 6.78
CA ASN A 357 6.42 -4.15 8.03
C ASN A 357 6.11 -5.62 8.35
N TYR A 358 6.56 -6.07 9.52
CA TYR A 358 6.16 -7.31 10.20
C TYR A 358 5.46 -7.05 11.54
N GLY A 359 5.58 -5.83 12.08
CA GLY A 359 4.95 -5.37 13.30
C GLY A 359 3.68 -4.55 13.06
N SER A 360 3.40 -3.58 13.94
CA SER A 360 2.28 -2.65 13.80
C SER A 360 2.73 -1.23 13.39
N VAL A 361 2.02 -0.66 12.43
CA VAL A 361 2.09 0.76 12.07
C VAL A 361 0.68 1.33 12.20
N SER A 362 0.51 2.35 13.03
CA SER A 362 -0.82 2.90 13.32
C SER A 362 -0.87 4.43 13.37
N ALA A 363 -2.01 4.99 12.96
CA ALA A 363 -2.34 6.40 13.15
C ALA A 363 -3.71 6.57 13.80
N THR A 364 -3.83 7.53 14.73
CA THR A 364 -5.01 7.66 15.60
C THR A 364 -5.85 8.92 15.39
N GLY A 365 -5.32 9.94 14.71
CA GLY A 365 -6.02 11.20 14.45
C GLY A 365 -7.09 11.06 13.36
N SER A 366 -8.06 11.98 13.33
CA SER A 366 -9.01 12.07 12.21
C SER A 366 -8.27 12.41 10.91
N GLY A 367 -8.70 11.83 9.78
CA GLY A 367 -8.03 12.06 8.50
C GLY A 367 -6.65 11.40 8.36
N SER A 368 -6.20 10.63 9.36
CA SER A 368 -4.85 10.06 9.40
C SER A 368 -4.66 8.83 8.51
N ALA A 369 -3.41 8.59 8.12
CA ALA A 369 -3.01 7.37 7.41
C ALA A 369 -2.03 6.53 8.23
N GLY A 370 -2.17 5.20 8.22
CA GLY A 370 -1.13 4.32 8.78
C GLY A 370 0.22 4.60 8.12
N VAL A 371 0.24 4.64 6.79
CA VAL A 371 1.37 5.09 5.98
C VAL A 371 0.91 6.13 4.97
N ASN A 372 1.54 7.31 4.97
CA ASN A 372 1.34 8.35 3.97
C ASN A 372 2.58 8.47 3.08
N THR A 373 2.38 8.41 1.77
CA THR A 373 3.42 8.69 0.78
C THR A 373 2.95 9.70 -0.27
N GLN A 374 3.77 10.73 -0.49
CA GLN A 374 3.55 11.74 -1.53
C GLN A 374 4.63 11.67 -2.63
N ALA A 375 5.82 11.14 -2.33
CA ALA A 375 6.90 10.94 -3.30
C ALA A 375 6.92 9.53 -3.93
N GLY A 376 5.90 8.69 -3.68
CA GLY A 376 5.83 7.31 -4.15
C GLY A 376 6.62 6.34 -3.27
N GLY A 377 7.24 5.33 -3.88
CA GLY A 377 8.05 4.33 -3.16
C GLY A 377 7.32 3.01 -2.90
N THR A 378 7.90 2.20 -2.01
CA THR A 378 7.49 0.79 -1.84
C THR A 378 7.05 0.51 -0.40
N ILE A 379 5.83 0.00 -0.26
CA ILE A 379 5.28 -0.44 1.04
C ILE A 379 5.06 -1.94 0.97
N THR A 380 5.74 -2.70 1.82
CA THR A 380 5.54 -4.15 1.97
C THR A 380 5.03 -4.45 3.37
N ASN A 381 3.76 -4.86 3.48
CA ASN A 381 3.18 -5.35 4.70
C ASN A 381 3.20 -6.88 4.69
N ASN A 382 4.16 -7.49 5.37
CA ASN A 382 4.35 -8.95 5.39
C ASN A 382 3.29 -9.64 6.26
N ALA A 383 3.24 -10.98 6.17
CA ALA A 383 2.40 -11.80 7.03
C ALA A 383 2.63 -11.48 8.52
N GLY A 384 1.53 -11.31 9.26
CA GLY A 384 1.53 -10.85 10.66
C GLY A 384 1.67 -9.33 10.85
N GLY A 385 2.09 -8.59 9.81
CA GLY A 385 2.16 -7.14 9.81
C GLY A 385 0.77 -6.49 9.78
N LYS A 386 0.61 -5.42 10.55
CA LYS A 386 -0.60 -4.58 10.58
C LYS A 386 -0.28 -3.14 10.23
N ILE A 387 -1.00 -2.58 9.28
CA ILE A 387 -1.01 -1.15 8.97
C ILE A 387 -2.43 -0.61 9.17
N SER A 388 -2.59 0.44 9.97
CA SER A 388 -3.90 1.04 10.21
C SER A 388 -3.85 2.56 10.31
N GLY A 389 -4.79 3.26 9.70
CA GLY A 389 -5.08 4.66 10.02
C GLY A 389 -6.58 4.85 10.18
N VAL A 390 -7.01 6.04 10.61
CA VAL A 390 -8.44 6.32 10.75
C VAL A 390 -9.08 6.52 9.38
N ALA A 391 -8.46 7.34 8.51
CA ALA A 391 -8.96 7.56 7.16
C ALA A 391 -8.38 6.55 6.17
N PHE A 392 -7.08 6.29 6.22
CA PHE A 392 -6.41 5.38 5.30
C PHE A 392 -5.52 4.37 6.03
N GLY A 393 -5.51 3.11 5.62
CA GLY A 393 -4.41 2.22 6.00
C GLY A 393 -3.11 2.68 5.33
N VAL A 394 -3.13 2.74 4.00
CA VAL A 394 -2.06 3.32 3.17
C VAL A 394 -2.64 4.39 2.26
N PHE A 395 -1.98 5.55 2.18
CA PHE A 395 -2.39 6.66 1.31
C PHE A 395 -1.24 7.12 0.40
N ALA A 396 -1.43 6.96 -0.90
CA ALA A 396 -0.52 7.42 -1.95
C ALA A 396 -1.20 8.52 -2.77
N SER A 397 -0.80 9.78 -2.58
CA SER A 397 -1.61 10.93 -3.01
C SER A 397 -1.10 11.73 -4.21
N GLN A 398 0.22 11.78 -4.45
CA GLN A 398 0.79 12.66 -5.50
C GLN A 398 1.63 11.91 -6.55
N VAL A 399 2.35 10.88 -6.14
CA VAL A 399 3.18 10.06 -7.03
C VAL A 399 2.82 8.59 -6.82
N SER A 400 2.80 7.82 -7.91
CA SER A 400 2.49 6.39 -7.88
C SER A 400 3.37 5.64 -6.87
N ALA A 401 2.76 4.70 -6.14
CA ALA A 401 3.43 3.85 -5.17
C ALA A 401 3.16 2.38 -5.47
N SER A 402 4.06 1.52 -5.00
CA SER A 402 3.87 0.06 -5.01
C SER A 402 3.57 -0.44 -3.61
N VAL A 403 2.40 -1.03 -3.43
CA VAL A 403 1.93 -1.58 -2.15
C VAL A 403 1.78 -3.10 -2.30
N ALA A 404 2.58 -3.86 -1.54
CA ALA A 404 2.45 -5.30 -1.43
C ALA A 404 1.93 -5.66 -0.03
N ASN A 405 0.92 -6.52 0.04
CA ASN A 405 0.27 -6.91 1.28
C ASN A 405 0.12 -8.42 1.40
N ALA A 406 0.67 -8.99 2.46
CA ALA A 406 0.40 -10.34 2.95
C ALA A 406 -0.10 -10.32 4.42
N GLY A 407 -0.22 -9.13 5.02
CA GLY A 407 -0.74 -8.90 6.36
C GLY A 407 -2.11 -8.22 6.36
N GLN A 408 -2.39 -7.39 7.36
CA GLN A 408 -3.62 -6.62 7.48
C GLN A 408 -3.39 -5.13 7.19
N ILE A 409 -4.22 -4.55 6.32
CA ILE A 409 -4.32 -3.10 6.08
C ILE A 409 -5.76 -2.64 6.36
N THR A 410 -5.92 -1.65 7.24
CA THR A 410 -7.24 -1.14 7.65
C THR A 410 -7.35 0.37 7.71
N GLY A 411 -8.52 0.91 7.37
CA GLY A 411 -8.90 2.31 7.57
C GLY A 411 -10.35 2.56 7.17
N ALA A 412 -10.82 3.82 7.11
CA ALA A 412 -12.05 4.11 6.39
C ALA A 412 -11.91 3.67 4.92
N ILE A 413 -10.74 3.94 4.35
CA ILE A 413 -10.23 3.32 3.13
C ILE A 413 -9.03 2.44 3.51
N GLY A 414 -8.97 1.20 3.05
CA GLY A 414 -7.81 0.33 3.29
C GLY A 414 -6.56 0.89 2.59
N VAL A 415 -6.62 0.98 1.26
CA VAL A 415 -5.53 1.50 0.41
C VAL A 415 -6.06 2.57 -0.53
N GLY A 416 -5.53 3.80 -0.46
CA GLY A 416 -5.83 4.88 -1.40
C GLY A 416 -4.69 5.11 -2.39
N LEU A 417 -4.95 4.96 -3.69
CA LEU A 417 -4.02 5.13 -4.81
C LEU A 417 -4.47 6.29 -5.73
N LEU A 418 -4.42 7.53 -5.24
CA LEU A 418 -4.91 8.69 -6.00
C LEU A 418 -4.03 8.99 -7.22
N ALA A 419 -2.72 8.76 -7.13
CA ALA A 419 -1.78 8.94 -8.23
C ALA A 419 -1.55 7.65 -9.06
N GLY A 420 -2.47 6.68 -8.97
CA GLY A 420 -2.32 5.35 -9.55
C GLY A 420 -1.25 4.52 -8.82
N GLY A 421 -0.58 3.63 -9.55
CA GLY A 421 0.41 2.69 -9.00
C GLY A 421 -0.12 1.27 -8.91
N SER A 422 0.47 0.45 -8.05
CA SER A 422 0.14 -0.97 -7.95
C SER A 422 -0.19 -1.40 -6.52
N PHE A 423 -1.26 -2.19 -6.37
CA PHE A 423 -1.57 -2.91 -5.15
C PHE A 423 -1.58 -4.41 -5.42
N ASN A 424 -0.71 -5.16 -4.72
CA ASN A 424 -0.66 -6.61 -4.78
C ASN A 424 -1.00 -7.20 -3.41
N ASN A 425 -2.21 -7.74 -3.28
CA ASN A 425 -2.68 -8.42 -2.09
C ASN A 425 -2.47 -9.93 -2.23
N ALA A 426 -1.42 -10.46 -1.59
CA ALA A 426 -1.10 -11.87 -1.61
C ALA A 426 -2.12 -12.72 -0.83
N ALA A 427 -2.07 -14.04 -1.02
CA ALA A 427 -2.90 -14.99 -0.28
C ALA A 427 -2.70 -14.80 1.25
N GLY A 428 -3.82 -14.75 1.99
CA GLY A 428 -3.83 -14.46 3.42
C GLY A 428 -3.76 -12.97 3.79
N GLY A 429 -3.40 -12.09 2.84
CA GLY A 429 -3.45 -10.65 3.01
C GLY A 429 -4.89 -10.13 3.03
N THR A 430 -5.14 -9.12 3.86
CA THR A 430 -6.43 -8.41 3.92
C THR A 430 -6.26 -6.90 3.75
N ALA A 431 -7.09 -6.28 2.91
CA ALA A 431 -7.29 -4.84 2.85
C ALA A 431 -8.77 -4.53 3.09
N THR A 432 -9.07 -3.98 4.26
CA THR A 432 -10.45 -3.76 4.71
C THR A 432 -10.69 -2.27 4.98
N GLY A 433 -11.69 -1.73 4.30
CA GLY A 433 -12.20 -0.40 4.52
C GLY A 433 -13.57 -0.37 5.19
N LEU A 434 -13.94 0.79 5.71
CA LEU A 434 -15.35 1.10 5.94
C LEU A 434 -16.03 1.46 4.61
N THR A 435 -15.48 2.42 3.87
CA THR A 435 -16.04 2.93 2.60
C THR A 435 -15.37 2.33 1.37
N ALA A 436 -14.08 1.97 1.44
CA ALA A 436 -13.43 1.20 0.37
C ALA A 436 -12.28 0.33 0.85
N GLY A 437 -12.18 -0.91 0.36
CA GLY A 437 -10.98 -1.72 0.56
C GLY A 437 -9.79 -1.10 -0.17
N VAL A 438 -10.01 -0.74 -1.43
CA VAL A 438 -9.09 0.03 -2.27
C VAL A 438 -9.85 1.16 -2.99
N PHE A 439 -9.29 2.36 -2.98
CA PHE A 439 -9.80 3.55 -3.67
C PHE A 439 -8.76 4.11 -4.65
N SER A 440 -9.17 4.50 -5.86
CA SER A 440 -8.30 5.17 -6.85
C SER A 440 -9.07 6.23 -7.64
N SER A 441 -8.49 7.38 -7.96
CA SER A 441 -9.24 8.45 -8.64
C SER A 441 -8.50 9.40 -9.58
N GLY A 442 -7.17 9.53 -9.51
CA GLY A 442 -6.42 10.45 -10.39
C GLY A 442 -5.68 9.79 -11.56
N SER A 443 -5.44 8.48 -11.51
CA SER A 443 -4.75 7.73 -12.57
C SER A 443 -5.04 6.24 -12.46
N VAL A 444 -4.85 5.50 -13.56
CA VAL A 444 -5.05 4.05 -13.62
C VAL A 444 -4.21 3.34 -12.56
N ALA A 445 -4.86 2.51 -11.75
CA ALA A 445 -4.21 1.61 -10.81
C ALA A 445 -4.17 0.17 -11.36
N THR A 446 -3.13 -0.58 -10.98
CA THR A 446 -3.05 -2.03 -11.19
C THR A 446 -3.27 -2.74 -9.87
N ILE A 447 -4.34 -3.53 -9.78
CA ILE A 447 -4.77 -4.21 -8.57
C ILE A 447 -4.72 -5.72 -8.83
N VAL A 448 -3.88 -6.42 -8.07
CA VAL A 448 -3.76 -7.88 -8.10
C VAL A 448 -4.16 -8.41 -6.74
N ASN A 449 -5.17 -9.28 -6.69
CA ASN A 449 -5.70 -9.82 -5.45
C ASN A 449 -5.71 -11.34 -5.46
N ALA A 450 -5.00 -11.96 -4.52
CA ALA A 450 -5.11 -13.37 -4.16
C ALA A 450 -5.57 -13.56 -2.69
N GLY A 451 -5.74 -12.45 -1.95
CA GLY A 451 -6.23 -12.41 -0.57
C GLY A 451 -7.67 -11.87 -0.48
N GLY A 452 -7.99 -11.19 0.61
CA GLY A 452 -9.29 -10.53 0.80
C GLY A 452 -9.24 -9.01 0.66
N ILE A 453 -10.13 -8.43 -0.14
CA ILE A 453 -10.40 -6.99 -0.19
C ILE A 453 -11.87 -6.79 0.16
N SER A 454 -12.14 -5.92 1.14
CA SER A 454 -13.52 -5.71 1.59
C SER A 454 -13.83 -4.28 2.01
N ALA A 455 -15.12 -3.93 1.91
CA ALA A 455 -15.67 -2.71 2.47
C ALA A 455 -16.98 -3.01 3.22
N THR A 456 -17.17 -2.44 4.40
CA THR A 456 -18.19 -2.91 5.36
C THR A 456 -19.34 -1.93 5.61
N ALA A 457 -19.21 -0.64 5.28
CA ALA A 457 -20.26 0.34 5.51
C ALA A 457 -21.35 0.26 4.43
N SER A 458 -22.60 0.58 4.76
CA SER A 458 -23.64 0.72 3.74
C SER A 458 -23.25 1.81 2.72
N GLY A 459 -23.50 1.57 1.43
CA GLY A 459 -23.10 2.46 0.34
C GLY A 459 -21.63 2.31 -0.10
N SER A 460 -20.89 1.33 0.43
CA SER A 460 -19.46 1.15 0.16
C SER A 460 -19.16 0.19 -1.00
N ALA A 461 -17.97 0.33 -1.57
CA ALA A 461 -17.44 -0.58 -2.58
C ALA A 461 -16.14 -1.23 -2.11
N ALA A 462 -15.91 -2.54 -2.32
CA ALA A 462 -14.61 -3.11 -1.97
C ALA A 462 -13.49 -2.51 -2.83
N LEU A 463 -13.76 -2.31 -4.12
CA LEU A 463 -12.94 -1.51 -5.03
C LEU A 463 -13.76 -0.30 -5.51
N ASP A 464 -13.26 0.90 -5.24
CA ASP A 464 -13.84 2.16 -5.72
C ASP A 464 -12.85 2.84 -6.69
N LEU A 465 -13.19 2.84 -7.99
CA LEU A 465 -12.26 3.05 -9.09
C LEU A 465 -12.72 4.22 -9.99
N GLU A 466 -12.29 5.43 -9.69
CA GLU A 466 -12.74 6.64 -10.40
C GLU A 466 -11.86 7.03 -11.62
N ALA A 467 -10.73 6.37 -11.90
CA ALA A 467 -9.83 6.72 -13.03
C ALA A 467 -9.69 5.63 -14.11
N GLY A 468 -10.57 4.61 -14.09
CA GLY A 468 -10.31 3.34 -14.75
C GLY A 468 -9.19 2.56 -14.05
N SER A 469 -9.16 1.24 -14.20
CA SER A 469 -8.15 0.40 -13.53
C SER A 469 -7.99 -0.96 -14.19
N ILE A 470 -6.90 -1.64 -13.88
CA ILE A 470 -6.68 -3.04 -14.24
C ILE A 470 -6.80 -3.86 -12.96
N VAL A 471 -7.78 -4.75 -12.91
CA VAL A 471 -8.08 -5.60 -11.75
C VAL A 471 -7.90 -7.06 -12.13
N THR A 472 -7.05 -7.76 -11.40
CA THR A 472 -6.90 -9.22 -11.49
C THR A 472 -7.20 -9.83 -10.13
N ASN A 473 -8.35 -10.48 -10.01
CA ASN A 473 -8.69 -11.32 -8.87
C ASN A 473 -8.23 -12.75 -9.17
N ASN A 474 -7.07 -13.11 -8.64
CA ASN A 474 -6.46 -14.43 -8.77
C ASN A 474 -7.25 -15.49 -8.00
N SER A 475 -6.97 -16.77 -8.31
CA SER A 475 -7.61 -17.91 -7.66
C SER A 475 -7.55 -17.83 -6.13
N GLY A 476 -8.69 -18.03 -5.46
CA GLY A 476 -8.83 -17.89 -4.00
C GLY A 476 -8.98 -16.45 -3.50
N GLY A 477 -8.82 -15.45 -4.37
CA GLY A 477 -9.02 -14.04 -4.06
C GLY A 477 -10.50 -13.71 -3.85
N THR A 478 -10.80 -12.90 -2.84
CA THR A 478 -12.14 -12.38 -2.56
C THR A 478 -12.15 -10.86 -2.62
N ILE A 479 -13.12 -10.30 -3.34
CA ILE A 479 -13.44 -8.88 -3.38
C ILE A 479 -14.91 -8.75 -2.97
N SER A 480 -15.17 -8.18 -1.78
CA SER A 480 -16.52 -8.17 -1.20
C SER A 480 -16.88 -6.82 -0.59
N GLY A 481 -17.75 -6.05 -1.25
CA GLY A 481 -18.25 -4.79 -0.71
C GLY A 481 -19.69 -4.87 -0.25
N ALA A 482 -20.06 -4.02 0.71
CA ALA A 482 -21.42 -4.02 1.23
C ALA A 482 -22.47 -3.52 0.21
N THR A 483 -22.07 -2.67 -0.74
CA THR A 483 -22.94 -2.25 -1.86
C THR A 483 -22.38 -2.72 -3.19
N TYR A 484 -21.11 -2.50 -3.46
CA TYR A 484 -20.48 -2.94 -4.72
C TYR A 484 -19.26 -3.81 -4.45
N GLY A 485 -19.12 -4.93 -5.15
CA GLY A 485 -17.81 -5.61 -5.18
C GLY A 485 -16.77 -4.70 -5.84
N LEU A 486 -17.11 -4.18 -7.00
CA LEU A 486 -16.34 -3.19 -7.74
C LEU A 486 -17.27 -2.08 -8.25
N PHE A 487 -16.91 -0.83 -7.99
CA PHE A 487 -17.58 0.37 -8.48
C PHE A 487 -16.61 1.19 -9.32
N SER A 488 -16.96 1.49 -10.58
CA SER A 488 -16.06 2.17 -11.54
C SER A 488 -16.77 3.30 -12.26
N ILE A 489 -16.27 4.55 -12.18
CA ILE A 489 -17.03 5.71 -12.71
C ILE A 489 -16.34 6.66 -13.70
N GLY A 490 -15.01 6.86 -13.65
CA GLY A 490 -14.35 7.89 -14.46
C GLY A 490 -13.38 7.39 -15.55
N GLY A 491 -13.31 6.08 -15.77
CA GLY A 491 -12.53 5.50 -16.86
C GLY A 491 -12.84 4.02 -17.10
N ALA A 492 -12.47 3.52 -18.28
CA ALA A 492 -12.67 2.12 -18.62
C ALA A 492 -11.85 1.20 -17.70
N THR A 493 -12.48 0.14 -17.22
CA THR A 493 -11.87 -0.81 -16.28
C THR A 493 -11.80 -2.21 -16.90
N ASN A 494 -10.63 -2.83 -16.79
CA ASN A 494 -10.38 -4.20 -17.22
C ASN A 494 -10.38 -5.11 -15.99
N VAL A 495 -11.25 -6.10 -15.96
CA VAL A 495 -11.41 -7.02 -14.84
C VAL A 495 -11.16 -8.45 -15.31
N THR A 496 -10.28 -9.16 -14.60
CA THR A 496 -10.13 -10.61 -14.71
C THR A 496 -10.46 -11.24 -13.37
N ASN A 497 -11.50 -12.06 -13.33
CA ASN A 497 -11.88 -12.87 -12.18
C ASN A 497 -11.56 -14.33 -12.47
N ALA A 498 -10.43 -14.82 -11.94
CA ALA A 498 -9.92 -16.16 -12.22
C ALA A 498 -10.81 -17.27 -11.63
N ALA A 499 -10.59 -18.51 -12.05
CA ALA A 499 -11.25 -19.67 -11.45
C ALA A 499 -11.03 -19.74 -9.93
N ASN A 500 -12.09 -20.04 -9.18
CA ASN A 500 -12.14 -20.03 -7.71
C ASN A 500 -11.92 -18.66 -7.07
N ALA A 501 -11.99 -17.56 -7.81
CA ALA A 501 -12.00 -16.21 -7.28
C ALA A 501 -13.44 -15.68 -7.19
N THR A 502 -13.73 -14.84 -6.20
CA THR A 502 -15.07 -14.29 -5.96
C THR A 502 -15.06 -12.77 -5.96
N ILE A 503 -15.98 -12.16 -6.71
CA ILE A 503 -16.35 -10.74 -6.59
C ILE A 503 -17.82 -10.68 -6.15
N SER A 504 -18.12 -9.99 -5.06
CA SER A 504 -19.47 -9.91 -4.52
C SER A 504 -19.85 -8.51 -4.02
N GLY A 505 -21.09 -8.10 -4.28
CA GLY A 505 -21.65 -6.85 -3.75
C GLY A 505 -23.08 -6.99 -3.24
N GLY A 506 -23.49 -6.08 -2.37
CA GLY A 506 -24.86 -6.05 -1.85
C GLY A 506 -25.89 -5.65 -2.91
N SER A 507 -25.61 -4.58 -3.66
CA SER A 507 -26.38 -4.15 -4.85
C SER A 507 -25.86 -4.87 -6.07
N ASP A 508 -24.61 -4.62 -6.47
CA ASP A 508 -24.03 -5.15 -7.69
C ASP A 508 -22.66 -5.78 -7.45
N GLY A 509 -22.40 -6.92 -8.09
CA GLY A 509 -21.07 -7.53 -8.02
C GLY A 509 -20.04 -6.59 -8.64
N ILE A 510 -20.34 -6.10 -9.84
CA ILE A 510 -19.57 -5.09 -10.57
C ILE A 510 -20.54 -4.05 -11.11
N TYR A 511 -20.27 -2.77 -10.83
CA TYR A 511 -20.92 -1.63 -11.45
C TYR A 511 -19.87 -0.78 -12.19
N ALA A 512 -20.13 -0.44 -13.45
CA ALA A 512 -19.25 0.43 -14.22
C ALA A 512 -20.03 1.43 -15.10
N SER A 513 -19.83 2.73 -14.88
CA SER A 513 -20.44 3.79 -15.70
C SER A 513 -19.60 4.22 -16.91
N ALA A 514 -18.29 4.01 -16.85
CA ALA A 514 -17.43 4.02 -18.02
C ALA A 514 -17.25 2.57 -18.49
N GLY A 515 -17.39 2.30 -19.80
CA GLY A 515 -17.48 0.93 -20.32
C GLY A 515 -16.34 0.03 -19.82
N ALA A 516 -16.64 -1.27 -19.64
CA ALA A 516 -15.71 -2.22 -19.02
C ALA A 516 -15.40 -3.43 -19.93
N SER A 517 -14.25 -4.05 -19.72
CA SER A 517 -13.92 -5.36 -20.26
C SER A 517 -13.76 -6.35 -19.11
N ILE A 518 -14.61 -7.38 -19.07
CA ILE A 518 -14.68 -8.32 -17.96
C ILE A 518 -14.47 -9.75 -18.49
N LEU A 519 -13.45 -10.41 -17.98
CA LEU A 519 -13.24 -11.85 -18.13
C LEU A 519 -13.56 -12.55 -16.80
N ASN A 520 -14.57 -13.40 -16.79
CA ASN A 520 -14.97 -14.18 -15.64
C ASN A 520 -14.78 -15.67 -15.89
N SER A 521 -13.95 -16.32 -15.08
CA SER A 521 -13.87 -17.78 -14.91
C SER A 521 -14.20 -18.21 -13.48
N GLY A 522 -14.39 -17.25 -12.57
CA GLY A 522 -14.76 -17.46 -11.18
C GLY A 522 -16.24 -17.20 -10.91
N GLN A 523 -16.51 -16.62 -9.75
CA GLN A 523 -17.85 -16.24 -9.32
C GLN A 523 -17.98 -14.71 -9.22
N ILE A 524 -18.98 -14.13 -9.87
CA ILE A 524 -19.41 -12.74 -9.69
C ILE A 524 -20.85 -12.76 -9.21
N THR A 525 -21.12 -12.23 -8.01
CA THR A 525 -22.45 -12.31 -7.40
C THR A 525 -22.94 -11.01 -6.81
N SER A 526 -24.26 -10.85 -6.76
CA SER A 526 -24.90 -9.84 -5.92
C SER A 526 -26.13 -10.34 -5.20
N SER A 527 -26.48 -9.67 -4.10
CA SER A 527 -27.67 -10.01 -3.29
C SER A 527 -28.88 -9.09 -3.53
N GLY A 528 -28.76 -8.03 -4.34
CA GLY A 528 -29.75 -6.95 -4.40
C GLY A 528 -30.19 -6.54 -5.81
N ALA A 529 -29.26 -6.40 -6.75
CA ALA A 529 -29.54 -5.98 -8.12
C ALA A 529 -28.84 -6.90 -9.13
N SER A 530 -27.77 -6.45 -9.78
CA SER A 530 -27.15 -7.13 -10.91
C SER A 530 -25.89 -7.88 -10.51
N GLY A 531 -25.59 -9.02 -11.15
CA GLY A 531 -24.25 -9.59 -11.02
C GLY A 531 -23.22 -8.61 -11.59
N ILE A 532 -23.50 -8.12 -12.80
CA ILE A 532 -22.73 -7.08 -13.49
C ILE A 532 -23.70 -6.03 -14.06
N ASP A 533 -23.41 -4.76 -13.82
CA ASP A 533 -24.10 -3.60 -14.37
C ASP A 533 -23.11 -2.70 -15.14
N LEU A 534 -23.30 -2.59 -16.46
CA LEU A 534 -22.49 -1.76 -17.35
C LEU A 534 -23.32 -0.63 -17.99
N GLU A 535 -23.32 0.52 -17.36
CA GLU A 535 -23.98 1.71 -17.89
C GLU A 535 -23.23 2.32 -19.08
N GLY A 536 -21.92 2.11 -19.19
CA GLY A 536 -21.11 2.61 -20.32
C GLY A 536 -21.06 1.70 -21.55
N GLY A 537 -21.74 0.55 -21.54
CA GLY A 537 -21.49 -0.56 -22.48
C GLY A 537 -20.21 -1.33 -22.16
N GLY A 538 -19.74 -2.17 -23.09
CA GLY A 538 -18.49 -2.92 -22.91
C GLY A 538 -18.54 -4.37 -23.39
N SER A 539 -17.60 -5.17 -22.93
CA SER A 539 -17.47 -6.58 -23.30
C SER A 539 -17.33 -7.47 -22.07
N ILE A 540 -18.09 -8.56 -22.03
CA ILE A 540 -18.08 -9.56 -20.96
C ILE A 540 -17.83 -10.93 -21.59
N ILE A 541 -16.84 -11.66 -21.09
CA ILE A 541 -16.59 -13.06 -21.42
C ILE A 541 -16.77 -13.87 -20.13
N ASN A 542 -17.80 -14.72 -20.09
CA ASN A 542 -18.03 -15.67 -19.01
C ASN A 542 -17.52 -17.06 -19.43
N SER A 543 -16.22 -17.27 -19.24
CA SER A 543 -15.49 -18.47 -19.64
C SER A 543 -15.62 -19.58 -18.59
N GLY A 544 -16.74 -20.29 -18.59
CA GLY A 544 -17.05 -21.37 -17.64
C GLY A 544 -17.32 -20.91 -16.19
N GLY A 545 -17.39 -19.59 -15.96
CA GLY A 545 -17.67 -19.00 -14.65
C GLY A 545 -19.16 -18.92 -14.30
N GLN A 546 -19.43 -18.40 -13.11
CA GLN A 546 -20.79 -18.06 -12.65
C GLN A 546 -20.95 -16.55 -12.48
N ILE A 547 -22.02 -16.02 -13.07
CA ILE A 547 -22.47 -14.65 -12.85
C ILE A 547 -23.91 -14.73 -12.33
N SER A 548 -24.19 -14.12 -11.18
CA SER A 548 -25.53 -14.13 -10.60
C SER A 548 -25.89 -12.79 -9.96
N GLY A 549 -27.07 -12.25 -10.27
CA GLY A 549 -27.68 -11.17 -9.49
C GLY A 549 -29.10 -11.50 -9.06
N GLN A 550 -29.65 -10.71 -8.16
CA GLN A 550 -31.02 -10.88 -7.70
C GLN A 550 -32.01 -10.52 -8.82
N SER A 551 -31.81 -9.40 -9.50
CA SER A 551 -32.68 -8.93 -10.59
C SER A 551 -32.13 -9.33 -11.95
N PHE A 552 -30.84 -9.08 -12.18
CA PHE A 552 -30.18 -9.31 -13.46
C PHE A 552 -28.88 -10.10 -13.27
N GLY A 553 -28.57 -11.05 -14.15
CA GLY A 553 -27.22 -11.59 -14.21
C GLY A 553 -26.26 -10.53 -14.72
N ILE A 554 -26.58 -10.01 -15.90
CA ILE A 554 -25.88 -8.92 -16.59
C ILE A 554 -26.91 -7.89 -17.04
N TYR A 555 -26.67 -6.61 -16.76
CA TYR A 555 -27.47 -5.47 -17.22
C TYR A 555 -26.58 -4.46 -17.94
N ILE A 556 -26.98 -4.00 -19.13
CA ILE A 556 -26.21 -3.08 -19.97
C ILE A 556 -27.14 -2.01 -20.58
N ALA A 557 -26.96 -0.72 -20.26
CA ALA A 557 -27.99 0.30 -20.54
C ALA A 557 -27.57 1.60 -21.27
N GLY A 558 -26.32 2.06 -21.24
CA GLY A 558 -25.94 3.34 -21.89
C GLY A 558 -25.02 3.23 -23.12
N GLY A 559 -24.59 2.03 -23.49
CA GLY A 559 -23.75 1.78 -24.66
C GLY A 559 -23.95 0.37 -25.24
N ALA A 560 -23.32 0.11 -26.39
CA ALA A 560 -23.34 -1.22 -26.99
C ALA A 560 -22.60 -2.24 -26.08
N GLY A 561 -23.19 -3.42 -25.93
CA GLY A 561 -22.62 -4.52 -25.15
C GLY A 561 -22.29 -5.73 -26.02
N THR A 562 -21.22 -6.44 -25.68
CA THR A 562 -20.96 -7.80 -26.17
C THR A 562 -20.83 -8.74 -24.99
N VAL A 563 -21.63 -9.80 -24.97
CA VAL A 563 -21.56 -10.86 -23.95
C VAL A 563 -21.25 -12.16 -24.65
N GLU A 564 -20.16 -12.81 -24.28
CA GLU A 564 -19.80 -14.18 -24.70
C GLU A 564 -19.86 -15.08 -23.48
N SER A 565 -20.47 -16.25 -23.58
CA SER A 565 -20.61 -17.15 -22.44
C SER A 565 -20.52 -18.62 -22.83
N SER A 566 -19.68 -19.35 -22.11
CA SER A 566 -19.68 -20.81 -21.97
C SER A 566 -20.03 -21.26 -20.55
N GLY A 567 -20.23 -20.31 -19.61
CA GLY A 567 -20.59 -20.55 -18.21
C GLY A 567 -22.07 -20.32 -17.91
N THR A 568 -22.39 -20.21 -16.61
CA THR A 568 -23.76 -19.93 -16.12
C THR A 568 -23.95 -18.46 -15.82
N ILE A 569 -25.05 -17.89 -16.32
CA ILE A 569 -25.50 -16.52 -16.01
C ILE A 569 -26.93 -16.60 -15.45
N SER A 570 -27.16 -16.01 -14.28
CA SER A 570 -28.44 -16.09 -13.57
C SER A 570 -28.94 -14.73 -13.11
N GLY A 571 -30.21 -14.43 -13.35
CA GLY A 571 -30.91 -13.26 -12.80
C GLY A 571 -32.38 -13.57 -12.55
N GLY A 572 -32.98 -12.96 -11.53
CA GLY A 572 -34.38 -13.22 -11.19
C GLY A 572 -35.35 -12.81 -12.30
N ALA A 573 -35.08 -11.70 -12.99
CA ALA A 573 -35.76 -11.33 -14.22
C ALA A 573 -34.96 -11.84 -15.43
N TYR A 574 -33.87 -11.16 -15.79
CA TYR A 574 -33.07 -11.52 -16.95
C TYR A 574 -31.71 -12.07 -16.55
N ALA A 575 -31.27 -13.15 -17.19
CA ALA A 575 -29.87 -13.55 -17.16
C ALA A 575 -29.01 -12.48 -17.85
N VAL A 576 -29.45 -11.98 -19.01
CA VAL A 576 -28.80 -10.89 -19.74
C VAL A 576 -29.84 -9.90 -20.22
N ASP A 577 -29.69 -8.63 -19.86
CA ASP A 577 -30.54 -7.54 -20.32
C ASP A 577 -29.70 -6.46 -21.04
N PHE A 578 -29.76 -6.46 -22.36
CA PHE A 578 -29.34 -5.31 -23.16
C PHE A 578 -30.49 -4.28 -23.16
N ALA A 579 -30.52 -3.46 -22.12
CA ALA A 579 -31.61 -2.51 -21.88
C ALA A 579 -31.64 -1.36 -22.91
N SER A 580 -30.50 -1.02 -23.52
CA SER A 580 -30.47 -0.09 -24.65
C SER A 580 -30.87 -0.76 -25.96
N THR A 581 -31.75 -0.11 -26.73
CA THR A 581 -32.05 -0.53 -28.10
C THR A 581 -30.90 -0.14 -29.02
N ASN A 582 -30.02 -1.09 -29.32
CA ASN A 582 -28.82 -0.89 -30.12
C ASN A 582 -28.50 -2.14 -30.96
N SER A 583 -28.42 -1.97 -32.28
CA SER A 583 -28.13 -3.07 -33.21
C SER A 583 -26.71 -3.63 -33.09
N ALA A 584 -25.79 -2.89 -32.44
CA ALA A 584 -24.45 -3.36 -32.14
C ALA A 584 -24.37 -4.25 -30.89
N ASN A 585 -25.47 -4.42 -30.15
CA ASN A 585 -25.53 -5.41 -29.06
C ASN A 585 -25.34 -6.81 -29.62
N ARG A 586 -24.56 -7.64 -28.91
CA ARG A 586 -24.27 -9.00 -29.34
C ARG A 586 -24.20 -9.95 -28.15
N LEU A 587 -24.98 -11.03 -28.22
CA LEU A 587 -24.83 -12.18 -27.34
C LEU A 587 -24.23 -13.33 -28.15
N ILE A 588 -23.05 -13.79 -27.76
CA ILE A 588 -22.35 -14.94 -28.31
C ILE A 588 -22.56 -16.10 -27.35
N VAL A 589 -23.20 -17.16 -27.82
CA VAL A 589 -23.48 -18.36 -27.02
C VAL A 589 -22.52 -19.47 -27.44
N ASP A 590 -21.72 -19.92 -26.48
CA ASP A 590 -20.88 -21.10 -26.65
C ASP A 590 -21.58 -22.36 -26.16
N ALA A 591 -21.10 -23.51 -26.63
CA ALA A 591 -21.58 -24.80 -26.15
C ALA A 591 -21.39 -24.92 -24.63
N GLY A 592 -22.46 -25.28 -23.92
CA GLY A 592 -22.47 -25.41 -22.45
C GLY A 592 -22.91 -24.17 -21.68
N ALA A 593 -23.16 -23.05 -22.36
CA ALA A 593 -23.75 -21.86 -21.72
C ALA A 593 -25.11 -22.16 -21.07
N VAL A 594 -25.36 -21.60 -19.89
CA VAL A 594 -26.65 -21.71 -19.18
C VAL A 594 -27.14 -20.33 -18.80
N PHE A 595 -28.39 -20.02 -19.18
CA PHE A 595 -29.06 -18.77 -18.82
C PHE A 595 -30.27 -19.08 -17.94
N ASN A 596 -30.21 -18.66 -16.67
CA ASN A 596 -31.32 -18.78 -15.73
C ASN A 596 -31.99 -17.42 -15.58
N GLY A 597 -33.07 -17.21 -16.32
CA GLY A 597 -33.75 -15.92 -16.49
C GLY A 597 -33.98 -15.65 -17.97
N GLY A 598 -34.72 -14.59 -18.28
CA GLY A 598 -34.90 -14.15 -19.67
C GLY A 598 -33.62 -13.62 -20.28
N VAL A 599 -33.58 -13.52 -21.61
CA VAL A 599 -32.52 -12.80 -22.34
C VAL A 599 -33.19 -11.74 -23.21
N ASN A 600 -32.81 -10.48 -23.05
CA ASN A 600 -33.28 -9.36 -23.87
C ASN A 600 -32.15 -8.86 -24.76
N GLY A 601 -32.28 -9.01 -26.09
CA GLY A 601 -31.25 -8.67 -27.08
C GLY A 601 -31.14 -7.19 -27.45
N GLY A 602 -32.10 -6.35 -27.06
CA GLY A 602 -32.06 -4.91 -27.32
C GLY A 602 -31.95 -4.53 -28.81
N GLY A 603 -32.51 -5.32 -29.73
CA GLY A 603 -32.40 -5.13 -31.19
C GLY A 603 -31.08 -5.62 -31.80
N GLY A 604 -30.25 -6.32 -31.01
CA GLY A 604 -28.95 -6.82 -31.40
C GLY A 604 -28.96 -8.17 -32.12
N THR A 605 -27.79 -8.81 -32.10
CA THR A 605 -27.54 -10.12 -32.72
C THR A 605 -27.37 -11.20 -31.66
N LEU A 606 -28.10 -12.30 -31.81
CA LEU A 606 -27.80 -13.56 -31.14
C LEU A 606 -26.89 -14.36 -32.06
N GLU A 607 -25.68 -14.64 -31.62
CA GLU A 607 -24.69 -15.42 -32.35
C GLU A 607 -24.46 -16.77 -31.67
N LEU A 608 -24.45 -17.82 -32.47
CA LEU A 608 -24.23 -19.20 -32.03
C LEU A 608 -22.87 -19.68 -32.54
N SER A 609 -21.94 -19.88 -31.61
CA SER A 609 -20.52 -20.06 -31.95
C SER A 609 -20.16 -21.49 -32.35
N ALA A 610 -18.98 -21.65 -32.96
CA ALA A 610 -18.45 -22.95 -33.40
C ALA A 610 -17.64 -23.70 -32.31
N THR A 611 -17.89 -23.44 -31.03
CA THR A 611 -17.14 -24.03 -29.91
C THR A 611 -17.56 -25.46 -29.55
N GLY A 612 -18.69 -25.94 -30.08
CA GLY A 612 -19.22 -27.28 -29.87
C GLY A 612 -20.67 -27.38 -30.35
N GLN A 613 -21.30 -28.53 -30.11
CA GLN A 613 -22.74 -28.67 -30.36
C GLN A 613 -23.53 -27.97 -29.25
N GLY A 614 -24.50 -27.15 -29.63
CA GLY A 614 -25.36 -26.44 -28.70
C GLY A 614 -26.84 -26.58 -29.01
N SER A 615 -27.68 -26.23 -28.04
CA SER A 615 -29.13 -26.18 -28.23
C SER A 615 -29.71 -24.93 -27.59
N ILE A 616 -30.61 -24.26 -28.31
CA ILE A 616 -31.42 -23.16 -27.75
C ILE A 616 -32.90 -23.40 -28.02
N SER A 617 -33.76 -22.69 -27.30
CA SER A 617 -35.20 -22.76 -27.46
C SER A 617 -35.86 -21.43 -27.13
N GLY A 618 -36.97 -21.12 -27.76
CA GLY A 618 -37.77 -19.95 -27.42
C GLY A 618 -37.19 -18.63 -27.92
N LEU A 619 -36.48 -18.64 -29.06
CA LEU A 619 -36.13 -17.41 -29.77
C LEU A 619 -37.40 -16.66 -30.18
N GLY A 620 -37.46 -15.37 -29.86
CA GLY A 620 -38.69 -14.56 -30.00
C GLY A 620 -39.64 -14.63 -28.80
N SER A 621 -39.35 -15.46 -27.78
CA SER A 621 -40.06 -15.51 -26.51
C SER A 621 -39.30 -14.80 -25.39
N TYR A 622 -39.82 -14.80 -24.16
CA TYR A 622 -39.11 -14.26 -22.98
C TYR A 622 -37.71 -14.86 -22.76
N LEU A 623 -37.49 -16.14 -23.15
CA LEU A 623 -36.20 -16.79 -22.98
C LEU A 623 -35.11 -16.12 -23.83
N PHE A 624 -35.44 -15.69 -25.05
CA PHE A 624 -34.57 -14.96 -25.97
C PHE A 624 -35.39 -13.96 -26.78
N SER A 625 -35.61 -12.78 -26.21
CA SER A 625 -36.49 -11.72 -26.74
C SER A 625 -35.70 -10.60 -27.41
N ASN A 626 -36.36 -9.85 -28.30
CA ASN A 626 -35.86 -8.60 -28.88
C ASN A 626 -34.49 -8.71 -29.59
N PHE A 627 -34.14 -9.86 -30.15
CA PHE A 627 -33.06 -9.94 -31.13
C PHE A 627 -33.60 -9.59 -32.52
N SER A 628 -32.81 -8.87 -33.31
CA SER A 628 -33.14 -8.60 -34.72
C SER A 628 -32.47 -9.59 -35.66
N ASN A 629 -31.32 -10.13 -35.27
CA ASN A 629 -30.55 -11.05 -36.10
C ASN A 629 -30.21 -12.31 -35.30
N LEU A 630 -30.33 -13.47 -35.96
CA LEU A 630 -29.67 -14.71 -35.57
C LEU A 630 -28.48 -14.92 -36.52
N GLN A 631 -27.31 -15.14 -35.96
CA GLN A 631 -26.11 -15.52 -36.69
C GLN A 631 -25.66 -16.90 -36.23
N ILE A 632 -25.41 -17.80 -37.17
CA ILE A 632 -24.85 -19.12 -36.90
C ILE A 632 -23.49 -19.17 -37.59
N ASP A 633 -22.44 -19.32 -36.79
CA ASP A 633 -21.07 -19.19 -37.27
C ASP A 633 -20.65 -20.35 -38.19
N GLN A 634 -19.63 -20.08 -39.00
CA GLN A 634 -19.05 -21.12 -39.83
C GLN A 634 -18.50 -22.27 -38.98
N GLY A 635 -18.97 -23.49 -39.27
CA GLY A 635 -18.62 -24.69 -38.50
C GLY A 635 -19.39 -24.86 -37.20
N ALA A 636 -20.31 -23.96 -36.86
CA ALA A 636 -21.21 -24.13 -35.73
C ALA A 636 -22.30 -25.18 -36.04
N SER A 637 -22.74 -25.91 -35.01
CA SER A 637 -23.81 -26.90 -35.12
C SER A 637 -24.76 -26.73 -33.94
N TRP A 638 -25.96 -26.22 -34.24
CA TRP A 638 -26.92 -25.81 -33.22
C TRP A 638 -28.30 -26.37 -33.48
N THR A 639 -28.93 -26.88 -32.42
CA THR A 639 -30.32 -27.32 -32.46
C THR A 639 -31.26 -26.27 -31.87
N LEU A 640 -32.16 -25.75 -32.69
CA LEU A 640 -33.31 -24.97 -32.25
C LEU A 640 -34.44 -25.91 -31.87
N THR A 641 -34.85 -25.90 -30.61
CA THR A 641 -35.97 -26.73 -30.13
C THR A 641 -37.20 -25.87 -29.84
N GLY A 642 -38.38 -26.48 -29.93
CA GLY A 642 -39.65 -25.77 -29.69
C GLY A 642 -39.94 -24.70 -30.75
N ALA A 643 -40.73 -23.69 -30.40
CA ALA A 643 -41.11 -22.62 -31.33
C ALA A 643 -40.11 -21.45 -31.28
N ASN A 644 -39.67 -21.00 -32.45
CA ASN A 644 -38.68 -19.93 -32.60
C ASN A 644 -39.12 -18.92 -33.68
N THR A 645 -38.87 -17.63 -33.45
CA THR A 645 -39.17 -16.54 -34.39
C THR A 645 -38.07 -15.48 -34.37
N ILE A 646 -37.64 -15.04 -35.54
CA ILE A 646 -36.61 -14.00 -35.71
C ILE A 646 -36.86 -13.19 -36.99
N ALA A 647 -36.29 -11.98 -37.09
CA ALA A 647 -36.41 -11.17 -38.30
C ALA A 647 -35.41 -11.60 -39.38
N ASN A 648 -34.12 -11.57 -39.04
CA ASN A 648 -33.05 -11.88 -39.99
C ASN A 648 -32.23 -13.07 -39.53
N VAL A 649 -31.78 -13.89 -40.49
CA VAL A 649 -30.84 -14.99 -40.23
C VAL A 649 -29.65 -14.90 -41.17
N VAL A 650 -28.44 -15.03 -40.61
CA VAL A 650 -27.23 -15.35 -41.35
C VAL A 650 -26.79 -16.74 -40.89
N ASP A 651 -26.99 -17.76 -41.71
CA ASP A 651 -26.57 -19.13 -41.39
C ASP A 651 -25.36 -19.52 -42.23
N ASN A 652 -24.24 -19.76 -41.57
CA ASN A 652 -23.01 -20.29 -42.17
C ASN A 652 -22.58 -21.64 -41.55
N GLY A 653 -23.41 -22.21 -40.68
CA GLY A 653 -23.17 -23.48 -40.00
C GLY A 653 -24.24 -24.52 -40.32
N VAL A 654 -24.62 -25.31 -39.31
CA VAL A 654 -25.74 -26.24 -39.36
C VAL A 654 -26.78 -25.83 -38.33
N CYS A 655 -27.93 -25.37 -38.81
CA CYS A 655 -29.10 -25.02 -38.02
C CYS A 655 -30.11 -26.18 -38.01
N SER A 656 -30.01 -27.07 -37.03
CA SER A 656 -30.97 -28.15 -36.82
C SER A 656 -32.26 -27.63 -36.19
N ILE A 657 -33.39 -27.77 -36.86
CA ILE A 657 -34.71 -27.33 -36.38
C ILE A 657 -35.46 -28.56 -35.88
N SER A 658 -35.72 -28.63 -34.57
CA SER A 658 -36.53 -29.65 -33.90
C SER A 658 -37.74 -28.98 -33.25
N GLY A 659 -38.70 -28.57 -34.07
CA GLY A 659 -39.81 -27.71 -33.69
C GLY A 659 -40.14 -26.75 -34.84
N SER A 660 -40.11 -25.44 -34.59
CA SER A 660 -40.31 -24.44 -35.64
C SER A 660 -39.29 -23.31 -35.60
N LEU A 661 -39.00 -22.75 -36.78
CA LEU A 661 -38.31 -21.48 -36.97
C LEU A 661 -39.07 -20.63 -37.99
N THR A 662 -39.57 -19.47 -37.58
CA THR A 662 -40.18 -18.47 -38.46
C THR A 662 -39.23 -17.29 -38.67
N ILE A 663 -38.85 -17.02 -39.91
CA ILE A 663 -37.97 -15.92 -40.33
C ILE A 663 -38.83 -14.85 -41.00
N THR A 664 -39.11 -13.78 -40.27
CA THR A 664 -40.14 -12.79 -40.63
C THR A 664 -39.68 -11.71 -41.62
N ASN A 665 -38.37 -11.57 -41.88
CA ASN A 665 -37.85 -10.63 -42.87
C ASN A 665 -37.02 -11.34 -43.95
N ALA A 666 -35.85 -11.87 -43.62
CA ALA A 666 -34.98 -12.49 -44.62
C ALA A 666 -33.93 -13.45 -44.06
N VAL A 667 -33.62 -14.48 -44.84
CA VAL A 667 -32.32 -15.16 -44.80
C VAL A 667 -31.35 -14.31 -45.63
N ASP A 668 -30.23 -13.92 -45.03
CA ASP A 668 -29.23 -13.08 -45.68
C ASP A 668 -28.61 -13.81 -46.90
N PRO A 669 -28.42 -13.16 -48.06
CA PRO A 669 -27.87 -13.79 -49.26
C PRO A 669 -26.44 -14.34 -49.11
N THR A 670 -25.71 -13.91 -48.08
CA THR A 670 -24.37 -14.43 -47.75
C THR A 670 -24.41 -15.75 -46.98
N SER A 671 -25.58 -16.20 -46.52
CA SER A 671 -25.75 -17.48 -45.84
C SER A 671 -25.28 -18.63 -46.75
N SER A 672 -24.50 -19.52 -46.16
CA SER A 672 -23.89 -20.69 -46.83
C SER A 672 -24.06 -21.98 -46.04
N GLY A 673 -24.79 -21.93 -44.93
CA GLY A 673 -25.09 -23.05 -44.05
C GLY A 673 -26.31 -23.87 -44.47
N GLU A 674 -26.65 -24.83 -43.62
CA GLU A 674 -27.75 -25.78 -43.80
C GLU A 674 -28.83 -25.60 -42.73
N PHE A 675 -30.06 -25.35 -43.17
CA PHE A 675 -31.24 -25.54 -42.34
C PHE A 675 -31.67 -27.00 -42.37
N ALA A 676 -31.39 -27.74 -41.32
CA ALA A 676 -31.74 -29.15 -41.19
C ALA A 676 -33.07 -29.32 -40.46
N LEU A 677 -34.16 -29.57 -41.20
CA LEU A 677 -35.46 -29.90 -40.61
C LEU A 677 -35.41 -31.32 -40.05
N MET A 678 -35.80 -31.47 -38.78
CA MET A 678 -35.72 -32.75 -38.07
C MET A 678 -37.02 -33.54 -38.23
N ASN A 679 -37.83 -33.75 -37.20
CA ASN A 679 -39.05 -34.58 -37.34
C ASN A 679 -40.28 -33.77 -36.96
N ASN A 680 -41.26 -33.68 -37.87
CA ASN A 680 -42.40 -32.76 -37.78
C ASN A 680 -41.93 -31.32 -37.53
N SER A 681 -40.87 -30.91 -38.23
CA SER A 681 -40.27 -29.59 -38.07
C SER A 681 -40.78 -28.62 -39.13
N SER A 682 -40.91 -27.35 -38.79
CA SER A 682 -41.37 -26.33 -39.74
C SER A 682 -40.40 -25.16 -39.84
N LEU A 683 -39.94 -24.87 -41.05
CA LEU A 683 -39.20 -23.65 -41.39
C LEU A 683 -40.12 -22.73 -42.18
N GLU A 684 -40.29 -21.49 -41.75
CA GLU A 684 -41.04 -20.45 -42.47
C GLU A 684 -40.09 -19.31 -42.84
N VAL A 685 -40.07 -18.94 -44.12
CA VAL A 685 -39.18 -17.91 -44.65
C VAL A 685 -39.92 -16.83 -45.42
N ALA A 686 -39.75 -15.58 -44.96
CA ALA A 686 -40.30 -14.42 -45.65
C ALA A 686 -39.55 -14.09 -46.95
N SER A 687 -38.24 -14.29 -46.99
CA SER A 687 -37.38 -14.04 -48.15
C SER A 687 -36.08 -14.82 -48.02
N CYS A 688 -35.57 -15.36 -49.13
CA CYS A 688 -34.27 -16.04 -49.20
C CYS A 688 -33.72 -15.90 -50.62
N LEU A 689 -32.89 -14.87 -50.87
CA LEU A 689 -32.35 -14.59 -52.22
C LEU A 689 -31.00 -15.26 -52.50
N GLY A 690 -30.36 -15.82 -51.47
CA GLY A 690 -29.06 -16.50 -51.59
C GLY A 690 -29.16 -17.84 -52.32
N SER A 691 -28.03 -18.30 -52.88
CA SER A 691 -27.92 -19.58 -53.60
C SER A 691 -26.92 -20.56 -52.98
N GLN A 692 -26.32 -20.20 -51.85
CA GLN A 692 -25.30 -21.01 -51.18
C GLN A 692 -25.86 -21.81 -50.00
N SER A 693 -26.98 -21.40 -49.42
CA SER A 693 -27.62 -22.13 -48.32
C SER A 693 -28.37 -23.37 -48.82
N SER A 694 -28.45 -24.39 -47.98
CA SER A 694 -29.30 -25.56 -48.20
C SER A 694 -30.41 -25.67 -47.16
N ILE A 695 -31.49 -26.37 -47.52
CA ILE A 695 -32.61 -26.72 -46.65
C ILE A 695 -32.81 -28.22 -46.79
N ALA A 696 -32.48 -28.99 -45.75
CA ALA A 696 -32.52 -30.44 -45.76
C ALA A 696 -33.71 -30.98 -44.94
N PHE A 697 -34.53 -31.83 -45.54
CA PHE A 697 -35.68 -32.49 -44.92
C PHE A 697 -35.21 -33.83 -44.32
N LEU A 698 -34.62 -33.80 -43.12
CA LEU A 698 -33.91 -34.95 -42.56
C LEU A 698 -34.80 -35.92 -41.77
N GLY A 699 -36.06 -35.60 -41.50
CA GLY A 699 -37.01 -36.53 -40.88
C GLY A 699 -38.29 -36.70 -41.68
N THR A 700 -39.43 -36.72 -40.98
CA THR A 700 -40.73 -36.99 -41.62
C THR A 700 -41.76 -35.99 -41.14
N GLY A 701 -42.63 -35.56 -42.06
CA GLY A 701 -43.66 -34.59 -41.73
C GLY A 701 -43.12 -33.16 -41.68
N ASP A 702 -41.98 -32.91 -42.31
CA ASP A 702 -41.33 -31.62 -42.28
C ASP A 702 -42.01 -30.64 -43.26
N GLN A 703 -41.98 -29.36 -42.90
CA GLN A 703 -42.65 -28.31 -43.66
C GLN A 703 -41.74 -27.12 -43.91
N LEU A 704 -41.64 -26.70 -45.17
CA LEU A 704 -41.10 -25.41 -45.55
C LEU A 704 -42.23 -24.50 -46.02
N THR A 705 -42.44 -23.37 -45.35
CA THR A 705 -43.39 -22.32 -45.76
C THR A 705 -42.63 -21.15 -46.35
N ILE A 706 -43.03 -20.70 -47.54
CA ILE A 706 -42.42 -19.59 -48.26
C ILE A 706 -43.47 -18.48 -48.39
N ASP A 707 -43.33 -17.40 -47.62
CA ASP A 707 -44.36 -16.35 -47.56
C ASP A 707 -44.44 -15.53 -48.85
N ASN A 708 -43.28 -15.33 -49.48
CA ASN A 708 -43.10 -14.53 -50.68
C ASN A 708 -42.26 -15.31 -51.69
N TRP A 709 -42.94 -16.14 -52.49
CA TRP A 709 -42.32 -16.94 -53.54
C TRP A 709 -41.56 -16.08 -54.57
N GLN A 710 -41.88 -14.79 -54.72
CA GLN A 710 -41.13 -13.87 -55.59
C GLN A 710 -39.71 -13.58 -55.09
N SER A 711 -39.43 -13.85 -53.81
CA SER A 711 -38.13 -13.58 -53.16
C SER A 711 -37.49 -14.86 -52.61
N PHE A 712 -37.89 -16.02 -53.10
CA PHE A 712 -37.25 -17.31 -52.81
C PHE A 712 -36.36 -17.72 -53.99
N GLY A 713 -35.12 -17.26 -53.93
CA GLY A 713 -34.16 -17.26 -55.03
C GLY A 713 -34.32 -16.07 -55.99
N SER A 714 -33.53 -16.09 -57.05
CA SER A 714 -33.51 -15.08 -58.12
C SER A 714 -33.66 -15.75 -59.48
N LEU A 715 -34.04 -14.97 -60.50
CA LEU A 715 -34.25 -15.46 -61.87
C LEU A 715 -35.38 -16.51 -61.98
N LEU A 716 -36.48 -16.31 -61.26
CA LEU A 716 -37.67 -17.17 -61.28
C LEU A 716 -38.18 -17.42 -62.71
N GLY A 717 -38.52 -18.67 -63.00
CA GLY A 717 -38.99 -19.10 -64.32
C GLY A 717 -37.89 -19.22 -65.38
N SER A 718 -36.62 -18.96 -65.04
CA SER A 718 -35.46 -19.20 -65.91
C SER A 718 -34.81 -20.55 -65.64
N SER A 719 -34.10 -21.10 -66.63
CA SER A 719 -33.19 -22.24 -66.43
C SER A 719 -31.95 -21.89 -65.60
N ASN A 720 -31.69 -20.60 -65.37
CA ASN A 720 -30.59 -20.09 -64.55
C ASN A 720 -31.06 -19.66 -63.16
N TYR A 721 -32.16 -20.22 -62.65
CA TYR A 721 -32.62 -19.97 -61.29
C TYR A 721 -31.48 -20.17 -60.29
N ALA A 722 -31.36 -19.26 -59.33
CA ALA A 722 -30.37 -19.32 -58.26
C ALA A 722 -31.08 -19.05 -56.94
N GLY A 723 -31.24 -20.08 -56.11
CA GLY A 723 -31.87 -20.04 -54.81
C GLY A 723 -31.32 -21.14 -53.90
N PRO A 724 -31.86 -21.29 -52.68
CA PRO A 724 -31.39 -22.32 -51.76
C PRO A 724 -31.65 -23.72 -52.33
N GLN A 725 -30.70 -24.64 -52.12
CA GLN A 725 -30.86 -26.03 -52.51
C GLN A 725 -31.74 -26.78 -51.50
N LEU A 726 -32.75 -27.48 -51.98
CA LEU A 726 -33.66 -28.31 -51.19
C LEU A 726 -33.20 -29.77 -51.24
N GLU A 727 -32.86 -30.35 -50.10
CA GLU A 727 -32.26 -31.69 -49.97
C GLU A 727 -33.20 -32.64 -49.23
N ASP A 728 -33.16 -33.93 -49.58
CA ASP A 728 -33.90 -35.00 -48.90
C ASP A 728 -35.43 -34.87 -48.87
N PHE A 729 -36.02 -34.01 -49.72
CA PHE A 729 -37.47 -33.83 -49.80
C PHE A 729 -38.21 -35.13 -50.18
N GLY A 730 -38.91 -35.72 -49.22
CA GLY A 730 -39.44 -37.08 -49.31
C GLY A 730 -40.91 -37.22 -48.95
N ALA A 731 -41.35 -38.48 -48.84
CA ALA A 731 -42.74 -38.79 -48.53
C ALA A 731 -43.09 -38.37 -47.10
N GLY A 732 -44.13 -37.54 -46.97
CA GLY A 732 -44.56 -36.95 -45.69
C GLY A 732 -44.20 -35.48 -45.56
N ASP A 733 -43.24 -34.99 -46.35
CA ASP A 733 -42.81 -33.60 -46.30
C ASP A 733 -43.69 -32.71 -47.18
N SER A 734 -43.66 -31.41 -46.89
CA SER A 734 -44.44 -30.41 -47.62
C SER A 734 -43.71 -29.10 -47.82
N ILE A 735 -43.98 -28.44 -48.94
CA ILE A 735 -43.57 -27.07 -49.22
C ILE A 735 -44.83 -26.25 -49.49
N ASP A 736 -45.08 -25.21 -48.71
CA ASP A 736 -46.20 -24.29 -48.86
C ASP A 736 -45.73 -22.97 -49.50
N LEU A 737 -46.27 -22.65 -50.67
CA LEU A 737 -46.06 -21.38 -51.36
C LEU A 737 -47.22 -20.43 -51.05
N SER A 738 -47.04 -19.59 -50.04
CA SER A 738 -48.06 -18.61 -49.63
C SER A 738 -48.40 -17.66 -50.79
N ASN A 739 -49.70 -17.40 -50.97
CA ASN A 739 -50.23 -16.52 -52.02
C ASN A 739 -49.85 -16.92 -53.46
N PHE A 740 -49.39 -18.15 -53.68
CA PHE A 740 -49.27 -18.76 -55.00
C PHE A 740 -50.53 -19.60 -55.27
N SER A 741 -51.37 -19.22 -56.23
CA SER A 741 -52.63 -19.93 -56.45
C SER A 741 -52.42 -21.35 -56.98
N ALA A 742 -53.03 -22.34 -56.34
CA ALA A 742 -53.09 -23.72 -56.83
C ALA A 742 -53.97 -23.90 -58.10
N ALA A 743 -54.77 -22.90 -58.47
CA ALA A 743 -55.70 -22.99 -59.60
C ALA A 743 -54.98 -23.08 -60.96
N GLY A 744 -55.09 -24.25 -61.60
CA GLY A 744 -54.40 -24.53 -62.86
C GLY A 744 -52.87 -24.58 -62.71
N ALA A 745 -52.36 -24.80 -61.50
CA ALA A 745 -50.94 -24.93 -61.26
C ALA A 745 -50.37 -26.23 -61.86
N SER A 746 -49.16 -26.17 -62.41
CA SER A 746 -48.46 -27.31 -63.01
C SER A 746 -46.97 -27.27 -62.71
N CYS A 747 -46.38 -28.45 -62.52
CA CYS A 747 -44.96 -28.66 -62.23
C CYS A 747 -44.20 -29.05 -63.51
N ALA A 748 -43.10 -28.36 -63.80
CA ALA A 748 -42.11 -28.73 -64.80
C ALA A 748 -40.77 -28.99 -64.10
N TYR A 749 -40.45 -30.26 -63.87
CA TYR A 749 -39.23 -30.68 -63.19
C TYR A 749 -38.19 -31.18 -64.19
N ASP A 750 -36.96 -30.67 -64.09
CA ASP A 750 -35.81 -31.15 -64.84
C ASP A 750 -34.91 -32.02 -63.93
N SER A 751 -35.01 -33.34 -64.12
CA SER A 751 -34.23 -34.33 -63.36
C SER A 751 -32.71 -34.27 -63.59
N ALA A 752 -32.23 -33.55 -64.61
CA ALA A 752 -30.80 -33.39 -64.85
C ALA A 752 -30.21 -32.25 -64.00
N THR A 753 -31.00 -31.23 -63.70
CA THR A 753 -30.54 -30.01 -63.01
C THR A 753 -31.09 -29.88 -61.60
N GLY A 754 -32.24 -30.48 -61.29
CA GLY A 754 -32.91 -30.32 -59.99
C GLY A 754 -33.95 -29.22 -59.96
N LEU A 755 -34.04 -28.45 -61.04
CA LEU A 755 -34.93 -27.32 -61.12
C LEU A 755 -36.38 -27.77 -61.30
N LEU A 756 -37.24 -27.41 -60.35
CA LEU A 756 -38.68 -27.46 -60.47
C LEU A 756 -39.22 -26.05 -60.76
N GLN A 757 -39.91 -25.88 -61.89
CA GLN A 757 -40.65 -24.67 -62.20
C GLN A 757 -42.15 -24.91 -62.01
N ILE A 758 -42.82 -24.01 -61.30
CA ILE A 758 -44.26 -24.09 -61.03
C ILE A 758 -44.92 -22.88 -61.67
N THR A 759 -45.89 -23.10 -62.56
CA THR A 759 -46.68 -22.05 -63.20
C THR A 759 -48.16 -22.29 -62.98
N ASN A 760 -48.98 -21.23 -62.98
CA ASN A 760 -50.43 -21.36 -62.85
C ASN A 760 -51.20 -20.53 -63.88
N SER A 761 -52.52 -20.70 -63.90
CA SER A 761 -53.43 -19.98 -64.81
C SER A 761 -53.48 -18.46 -64.57
N GLY A 762 -53.02 -18.00 -63.39
CA GLY A 762 -52.90 -16.58 -63.04
C GLY A 762 -51.60 -15.93 -63.51
N GLY A 763 -50.70 -16.68 -64.17
CA GLY A 763 -49.41 -16.19 -64.64
C GLY A 763 -48.34 -16.07 -63.56
N GLN A 764 -48.55 -16.64 -62.37
CA GLN A 764 -47.52 -16.72 -61.33
C GLN A 764 -46.49 -17.78 -61.70
N THR A 765 -45.22 -17.54 -61.39
CA THR A 765 -44.11 -18.46 -61.67
C THR A 765 -43.17 -18.57 -60.48
N ALA A 766 -43.09 -19.74 -59.86
CA ALA A 766 -42.14 -20.06 -58.80
C ALA A 766 -41.07 -21.03 -59.34
N SER A 767 -39.92 -21.05 -58.69
CA SER A 767 -38.83 -21.97 -59.01
C SER A 767 -38.22 -22.47 -57.72
N LEU A 768 -37.94 -23.78 -57.65
CA LEU A 768 -37.34 -24.46 -56.52
C LEU A 768 -36.18 -25.32 -57.05
N ASP A 769 -35.04 -25.29 -56.38
CA ASP A 769 -33.87 -26.09 -56.75
C ASP A 769 -33.76 -27.29 -55.81
N PHE A 770 -33.97 -28.50 -56.33
CA PHE A 770 -33.86 -29.74 -55.56
C PHE A 770 -32.53 -30.43 -55.83
N GLN A 771 -31.91 -30.97 -54.79
CA GLN A 771 -30.76 -31.83 -54.95
C GLN A 771 -31.18 -33.16 -55.60
N ASN A 772 -30.76 -33.36 -56.85
CA ASN A 772 -31.14 -34.53 -57.67
C ASN A 772 -30.86 -35.88 -57.01
N SER A 773 -29.79 -35.97 -56.22
CA SER A 773 -29.38 -37.20 -55.55
C SER A 773 -30.32 -37.62 -54.41
N THR A 774 -31.09 -36.68 -53.84
CA THR A 774 -31.87 -36.92 -52.61
C THR A 774 -33.37 -36.77 -52.78
N LEU A 775 -33.87 -36.26 -53.91
CA LEU A 775 -35.31 -36.09 -54.19
C LEU A 775 -36.15 -37.41 -54.18
N GLY A 776 -35.52 -38.58 -54.15
CA GLY A 776 -36.20 -39.88 -54.06
C GLY A 776 -37.06 -40.25 -55.29
N ALA A 777 -37.88 -41.30 -55.17
CA ALA A 777 -38.73 -41.82 -56.26
C ALA A 777 -40.20 -41.35 -56.16
N GLY A 778 -40.82 -40.93 -57.27
CA GLY A 778 -42.26 -40.58 -57.42
C GLY A 778 -42.51 -39.16 -57.97
N SER A 779 -43.74 -38.66 -57.91
CA SER A 779 -44.17 -37.42 -58.58
C SER A 779 -44.69 -36.36 -57.63
N PHE A 780 -44.30 -35.10 -57.82
CA PHE A 780 -44.85 -33.94 -57.12
C PHE A 780 -46.39 -33.88 -57.20
N GLN A 781 -47.03 -33.65 -56.06
CA GLN A 781 -48.47 -33.41 -55.97
C GLN A 781 -48.72 -31.95 -55.62
N ILE A 782 -49.70 -31.34 -56.29
CA ILE A 782 -50.16 -29.98 -56.02
C ILE A 782 -51.54 -30.04 -55.39
N ALA A 783 -51.72 -29.34 -54.27
CA ALA A 783 -53.01 -29.09 -53.66
C ALA A 783 -53.17 -27.60 -53.32
N SER A 784 -54.39 -27.17 -53.04
CA SER A 784 -54.60 -25.91 -52.32
C SER A 784 -54.19 -26.11 -50.86
N ASP A 785 -53.54 -25.11 -50.27
CA ASP A 785 -53.23 -25.02 -48.84
C ASP A 785 -54.49 -24.79 -47.96
N GLY A 786 -55.68 -24.71 -48.56
CA GLY A 786 -56.92 -24.35 -47.88
C GLY A 786 -57.12 -22.84 -47.71
N LYS A 787 -56.21 -22.01 -48.23
CA LYS A 787 -56.25 -20.54 -48.29
C LYS A 787 -55.97 -20.08 -49.74
N SER A 788 -55.08 -19.10 -49.92
CA SER A 788 -54.70 -18.53 -51.23
C SER A 788 -53.43 -19.16 -51.81
N GLY A 789 -52.76 -20.07 -51.09
CA GLY A 789 -51.48 -20.66 -51.44
C GLY A 789 -51.58 -22.01 -52.16
N LEU A 790 -50.40 -22.56 -52.41
CA LEU A 790 -50.17 -23.84 -53.07
C LEU A 790 -49.34 -24.72 -52.15
N LEU A 791 -49.85 -25.92 -51.86
CA LEU A 791 -49.12 -26.93 -51.13
C LEU A 791 -48.53 -27.97 -52.10
N LEU A 792 -47.22 -28.15 -52.03
CA LEU A 792 -46.44 -29.12 -52.80
C LEU A 792 -46.03 -30.27 -51.88
N THR A 793 -46.33 -31.51 -52.27
CA THR A 793 -45.94 -32.73 -51.54
C THR A 793 -45.36 -33.79 -52.48
N ARG A 794 -44.74 -34.84 -51.92
CA ARG A 794 -43.99 -35.89 -52.64
C ARG A 794 -44.63 -37.26 -52.66
#